data_AF-A0A4R3JR41-F1
#
_entry.id   AF-A0A4R3JR41-F1
#
_cell.length_a   1.000
_cell.length_b   1.000
_cell.length_c   1.000
_cell.angle_alpha   90.00
_cell.angle_beta   90.00
_cell.angle_gamma   90.00
#
_symmetry.space_group_name_H-M   'P 1'
#
loop_
_entity.id
_entity.type
_entity.pdbx_description
1 polymer ?
#
loop_
_entity_poly.entity_id
_entity_poly.type
_entity_poly.pdbx_seq_one_letter_code
_entity_poly.pdbx_strand_id
1 'polypeptide(L)'
;MMPIGLIAAFSFLQHAVYPICLIVLLWGVMRLLRALGHSSRFDHWDLLLALWLGWLIVAQWLTEAPAAGTFLEWSLLLFAMVFLAWRRHQDLSSARWPTLHRWLWFFGIALAIWGLQQDPANTYSNKISGPFLDPNLYAASLNLFWLPLAALFLGQMSASKWRSAAALAGLGLIATAFFLAASRGATLAALLLSPLIVWHCRATPGFTRRAMQLASVTLAAYAYARWASPHDVAARLIVTLSDGDNSRLMLWKATFDLILNAPWHGIGLGGFRSAYPLTRMPEENLTAGIWSHNDYLQLWLEGGIITLLFVLVFFGVFAWLAFDALRRRADAAAIEQLGLACGALALFIHAGVNFILYFAFVNVFLGLYLARALQLRGSTPDKGWVLPVRPIVAQTAVLALAFAGLLNLAGHLGMQLFLGGSQYGMQAIRALGHEPNTYEIAHRLARLLPDAPAPRYVMAKQMENVLNAGGTGKAEMDREAFELATEHYEAARRLAPCHVSFGIAEADFLRRHARHGAPGQAQRLAIEVLRDNLACNPRHGLSLYLLARQLAQQGDENGARTLLVFGIRNALFGPERLVLIAALRGLDHPAFAAPYEQLATEMGQRLFYYENNPTAREKTDFWQEKQRQLARLRAEALATEARLAKPPASAARP
;
A
#
# COMPACT_ATOMS: atom_id res chain seq x y z
N MET A 1 -0.03 13.09 -27.71
CA MET A 1 -1.17 12.30 -27.19
C MET A 1 -0.83 10.82 -27.29
N MET A 2 -0.14 10.27 -26.27
CA MET A 2 0.06 8.81 -26.16
C MET A 2 -1.22 8.18 -25.57
N PRO A 3 -1.64 7.00 -26.03
CA PRO A 3 -2.97 6.50 -25.74
C PRO A 3 -3.06 6.08 -24.28
N ILE A 4 -4.15 6.53 -23.66
CA ILE A 4 -4.65 6.14 -22.34
C ILE A 4 -4.69 4.60 -22.16
N GLY A 5 -4.68 3.83 -23.25
CA GLY A 5 -4.56 2.36 -23.27
C GLY A 5 -3.24 1.78 -22.72
N LEU A 6 -2.13 2.54 -22.71
CA LEU A 6 -0.89 2.05 -22.08
C LEU A 6 -0.93 2.16 -20.55
N ILE A 7 -1.54 3.22 -20.00
CA ILE A 7 -1.77 3.35 -18.54
C ILE A 7 -2.69 2.23 -18.02
N ALA A 8 -3.61 1.78 -18.87
CA ALA A 8 -4.42 0.59 -18.61
C ALA A 8 -3.60 -0.71 -18.56
N ALA A 9 -2.66 -0.89 -19.49
CA ALA A 9 -1.67 -1.98 -19.46
C ALA A 9 -0.63 -1.83 -18.33
N PHE A 10 -0.46 -0.64 -17.75
CA PHE A 10 0.49 -0.41 -16.64
C PHE A 10 -0.08 -0.71 -15.26
N SER A 11 -1.42 -0.70 -15.11
CA SER A 11 -2.10 -1.30 -13.94
C SER A 11 -1.95 -2.83 -13.91
N PHE A 12 -1.60 -3.43 -15.07
CA PHE A 12 -1.46 -4.88 -15.24
C PHE A 12 -0.42 -5.51 -14.32
N LEU A 13 0.59 -4.80 -13.80
CA LEU A 13 1.56 -5.40 -12.88
C LEU A 13 1.07 -5.45 -11.43
N GLN A 14 0.32 -4.45 -10.99
CA GLN A 14 -0.42 -4.52 -9.72
C GLN A 14 -1.51 -5.60 -9.78
N HIS A 15 -2.11 -5.79 -10.97
CA HIS A 15 -3.03 -6.90 -11.27
C HIS A 15 -2.33 -8.25 -11.49
N ALA A 16 -1.10 -8.27 -12.03
CA ALA A 16 -0.33 -9.49 -12.34
C ALA A 16 0.37 -10.05 -11.11
N VAL A 17 0.52 -9.27 -10.05
CA VAL A 17 0.90 -9.79 -8.72
C VAL A 17 -0.04 -10.94 -8.34
N TYR A 18 -1.35 -10.82 -8.52
CA TYR A 18 -2.30 -11.89 -8.19
C TYR A 18 -2.03 -13.21 -8.95
N PRO A 19 -1.99 -13.26 -10.30
CA PRO A 19 -1.65 -14.49 -11.03
C PRO A 19 -0.21 -14.96 -10.79
N ILE A 20 0.77 -14.08 -10.58
CA ILE A 20 2.14 -14.50 -10.22
C ILE A 20 2.13 -15.18 -8.84
N CYS A 21 1.48 -14.57 -7.85
CA CYS A 21 1.29 -15.15 -6.53
C CYS A 21 0.55 -16.49 -6.64
N LEU A 22 -0.48 -16.60 -7.49
CA LEU A 22 -1.22 -17.83 -7.73
C LEU A 22 -0.31 -18.94 -8.28
N ILE A 23 0.50 -18.62 -9.30
CA ILE A 23 1.43 -19.58 -9.93
C ILE A 23 2.50 -20.01 -8.93
N VAL A 24 3.09 -19.07 -8.19
CA VAL A 24 4.12 -19.36 -7.18
C VAL A 24 3.54 -20.16 -6.03
N LEU A 25 2.32 -19.84 -5.60
CA LEU A 25 1.59 -20.56 -4.56
C LEU A 25 1.29 -22.00 -5.00
N LEU A 26 0.66 -22.19 -6.16
CA LEU A 26 0.39 -23.51 -6.73
C LEU A 26 1.66 -24.34 -6.86
N TRP A 27 2.71 -23.73 -7.41
CA TRP A 27 4.01 -24.38 -7.54
C TRP A 27 4.59 -24.77 -6.17
N GLY A 28 4.60 -23.85 -5.21
CA GLY A 28 5.13 -24.09 -3.87
C GLY A 28 4.36 -25.17 -3.12
N VAL A 29 3.03 -25.15 -3.21
CA VAL A 29 2.12 -26.14 -2.62
C VAL A 29 2.35 -27.51 -3.24
N MET A 30 2.32 -27.63 -4.57
CA MET A 30 2.57 -28.91 -5.26
C MET A 30 3.91 -29.51 -4.84
N ARG A 31 4.93 -28.68 -4.63
CA ARG A 31 6.27 -29.10 -4.21
C ARG A 31 6.30 -29.54 -2.75
N LEU A 32 5.68 -28.75 -1.87
CA LEU A 32 5.59 -29.07 -0.45
C LEU A 32 4.82 -30.39 -0.23
N LEU A 33 3.74 -30.63 -0.98
CA LEU A 33 2.96 -31.87 -0.89
C LEU A 33 3.78 -33.11 -1.28
N ARG A 34 4.61 -33.01 -2.32
CA ARG A 34 5.53 -34.09 -2.71
C ARG A 34 6.55 -34.37 -1.62
N ALA A 35 7.13 -33.32 -1.02
CA ALA A 35 8.08 -33.48 0.07
C ALA A 35 7.42 -34.13 1.31
N LEU A 36 6.21 -33.71 1.67
CA LEU A 36 5.47 -34.27 2.81
C LEU A 36 4.98 -35.71 2.58
N GLY A 37 4.95 -36.20 1.34
CA GLY A 37 4.60 -37.58 1.01
C GLY A 37 5.68 -38.63 1.32
N HIS A 38 6.86 -38.18 1.74
CA HIS A 38 7.98 -39.02 2.16
C HIS A 38 8.39 -38.63 3.60
N SER A 39 9.22 -39.45 4.26
CA SER A 39 9.82 -39.14 5.56
C SER A 39 10.84 -37.99 5.44
N SER A 40 10.35 -36.79 5.15
CA SER A 40 11.15 -35.59 4.97
C SER A 40 11.70 -35.11 6.30
N ARG A 41 13.00 -34.79 6.30
CA ARG A 41 13.69 -34.17 7.42
C ARG A 41 13.54 -32.65 7.37
N PHE A 42 13.46 -32.03 8.53
CA PHE A 42 13.30 -30.59 8.75
C PHE A 42 14.41 -30.11 9.67
N ASP A 43 15.13 -29.06 9.27
CA ASP A 43 16.12 -28.43 10.14
C ASP A 43 15.58 -27.17 10.83
N HIS A 44 16.43 -26.50 11.61
CA HIS A 44 16.07 -25.29 12.35
C HIS A 44 15.65 -24.13 11.43
N TRP A 45 16.09 -24.09 10.17
CA TRP A 45 15.66 -23.07 9.22
C TRP A 45 14.26 -23.37 8.68
N ASP A 46 13.97 -24.65 8.38
CA ASP A 46 12.61 -25.07 8.04
C ASP A 46 11.65 -24.75 9.18
N LEU A 47 12.06 -24.99 10.43
CA LEU A 47 11.27 -24.66 11.61
C LEU A 47 11.04 -23.14 11.74
N LEU A 48 12.07 -22.32 11.55
CA LEU A 48 11.94 -20.85 11.60
C LEU A 48 10.88 -20.34 10.61
N LEU A 49 10.91 -20.82 9.36
CA LEU A 49 9.94 -20.39 8.35
C LEU A 49 8.55 -21.01 8.56
N ALA A 50 8.46 -22.21 9.14
CA ALA A 50 7.18 -22.79 9.55
C ALA A 50 6.55 -22.02 10.72
N LEU A 51 7.35 -21.59 11.70
CA LEU A 51 6.90 -20.75 12.80
C LEU A 51 6.45 -19.37 12.31
N TRP A 52 7.14 -18.79 11.33
CA TRP A 52 6.70 -17.56 10.67
C TRP A 52 5.33 -17.72 9.98
N LEU A 53 5.13 -18.81 9.22
CA LEU A 53 3.85 -19.12 8.59
C LEU A 53 2.74 -19.29 9.65
N GLY A 54 3.01 -20.05 10.71
CA GLY A 54 2.04 -20.27 11.79
C GLY A 54 1.70 -18.97 12.52
N TRP A 55 2.69 -18.10 12.73
CA TRP A 55 2.49 -16.80 13.34
C TRP A 55 1.64 -15.87 12.47
N LEU A 56 1.84 -15.83 11.15
CA LEU A 56 1.02 -15.01 10.25
C LEU A 56 -0.45 -15.40 10.31
N ILE A 57 -0.76 -16.70 10.34
CA ILE A 57 -2.14 -17.21 10.51
C ILE A 57 -2.73 -16.75 11.85
N VAL A 58 -1.95 -16.80 12.93
CA VAL A 58 -2.38 -16.33 14.26
C VAL A 58 -2.61 -14.81 14.24
N ALA A 59 -1.70 -14.04 13.65
CA ALA A 59 -1.83 -12.58 13.54
C ALA A 59 -3.08 -12.19 12.74
N GLN A 60 -3.40 -12.92 11.68
CA GLN A 60 -4.63 -12.71 10.90
C GLN A 60 -5.87 -13.03 11.72
N TRP A 61 -5.86 -14.10 12.52
CA TRP A 61 -7.00 -14.44 13.39
C TRP A 61 -7.23 -13.40 14.49
N LEU A 62 -6.17 -12.70 14.93
CA LEU A 62 -6.24 -11.63 15.92
C LEU A 62 -6.60 -10.26 15.31
N THR A 63 -6.76 -10.16 13.98
CA THR A 63 -6.97 -8.87 13.28
C THR A 63 -8.40 -8.37 13.44
N GLU A 64 -8.56 -7.12 13.90
CA GLU A 64 -9.87 -6.45 14.02
C GLU A 64 -10.44 -5.93 12.68
N ALA A 65 -9.62 -5.87 11.63
CA ALA A 65 -10.01 -5.42 10.28
C ALA A 65 -9.54 -6.40 9.18
N PRO A 66 -10.13 -7.61 9.08
CA PRO A 66 -9.59 -8.72 8.28
C PRO A 66 -9.40 -8.36 6.80
N ALA A 67 -10.32 -7.56 6.26
CA ALA A 67 -10.35 -7.17 4.86
C ALA A 67 -9.15 -6.34 4.41
N ALA A 68 -8.58 -5.49 5.28
CA ALA A 68 -7.44 -4.65 4.94
C ALA A 68 -6.11 -5.43 4.98
N GLY A 69 -6.00 -6.40 5.89
CA GLY A 69 -4.78 -7.18 6.15
C GLY A 69 -4.53 -8.36 5.23
N THR A 70 -5.58 -8.97 4.71
CA THR A 70 -5.47 -10.28 4.03
C THR A 70 -4.50 -10.24 2.84
N PHE A 71 -4.55 -9.20 2.00
CA PHE A 71 -3.62 -9.08 0.85
C PHE A 71 -2.15 -8.93 1.28
N LEU A 72 -1.91 -8.19 2.36
CA LEU A 72 -0.58 -7.92 2.89
C LEU A 72 0.03 -9.17 3.52
N GLU A 73 -0.79 -9.94 4.24
CA GLU A 73 -0.40 -11.24 4.80
C GLU A 73 0.06 -12.21 3.71
N TRP A 74 -0.70 -12.35 2.60
CA TRP A 74 -0.29 -13.21 1.49
C TRP A 74 1.06 -12.85 0.91
N SER A 75 1.37 -11.55 0.83
CA SER A 75 2.67 -11.09 0.37
C SER A 75 3.81 -11.56 1.28
N LEU A 76 3.60 -11.55 2.60
CA LEU A 76 4.57 -12.01 3.61
C LEU A 76 4.70 -13.54 3.66
N LEU A 77 3.61 -14.28 3.42
CA LEU A 77 3.61 -15.76 3.36
C LEU A 77 4.51 -16.29 2.23
N LEU A 78 4.58 -15.57 1.09
CA LEU A 78 5.40 -15.96 -0.07
C LEU A 78 6.87 -16.15 0.28
N PHE A 79 7.39 -15.42 1.28
CA PHE A 79 8.77 -15.58 1.72
C PHE A 79 9.04 -17.01 2.19
N ALA A 80 8.25 -17.50 3.13
CA ALA A 80 8.38 -18.87 3.65
C ALA A 80 8.01 -19.91 2.60
N MET A 81 6.98 -19.67 1.79
CA MET A 81 6.53 -20.65 0.80
C MET A 81 7.57 -20.89 -0.29
N VAL A 82 8.17 -19.82 -0.84
CA VAL A 82 9.22 -19.94 -1.86
C VAL A 82 10.46 -20.59 -1.25
N PHE A 83 10.83 -20.21 -0.02
CA PHE A 83 11.94 -20.82 0.69
C PHE A 83 11.75 -22.34 0.85
N LEU A 84 10.62 -22.77 1.43
CA LEU A 84 10.33 -24.18 1.68
C LEU A 84 10.27 -24.96 0.36
N ALA A 85 9.61 -24.43 -0.66
CA ALA A 85 9.52 -25.08 -1.97
C ALA A 85 10.89 -25.27 -2.64
N TRP A 86 11.76 -24.26 -2.56
CA TRP A 86 13.09 -24.31 -3.16
C TRP A 86 14.06 -25.21 -2.38
N ARG A 87 13.98 -25.18 -1.05
CA ARG A 87 14.87 -25.93 -0.15
C ARG A 87 14.70 -27.45 -0.27
N ARG A 88 13.53 -27.95 -0.69
CA ARG A 88 13.23 -29.40 -0.80
C ARG A 88 13.71 -30.08 -2.09
N HIS A 89 14.36 -29.35 -3.00
CA HIS A 89 14.85 -29.92 -4.26
C HIS A 89 16.28 -29.46 -4.55
N GLN A 90 17.20 -29.68 -3.62
CA GLN A 90 18.61 -29.27 -3.74
C GLN A 90 19.33 -29.92 -4.94
N ASP A 91 18.97 -31.17 -5.30
CA ASP A 91 19.58 -31.89 -6.43
C ASP A 91 19.15 -31.36 -7.80
N LEU A 92 17.93 -30.85 -7.92
CA LEU A 92 17.43 -30.20 -9.14
C LEU A 92 17.81 -28.71 -9.19
N SER A 93 18.01 -28.08 -8.04
CA SER A 93 18.32 -26.64 -7.96
C SER A 93 19.77 -26.34 -8.38
N SER A 94 20.73 -27.23 -8.07
CA SER A 94 22.12 -27.10 -8.52
C SER A 94 22.23 -27.13 -10.06
N ALA A 95 21.50 -28.04 -10.72
CA ALA A 95 21.44 -28.14 -12.19
C ALA A 95 20.68 -26.97 -12.86
N ARG A 96 19.69 -26.38 -12.18
CA ARG A 96 18.86 -25.29 -12.72
C ARG A 96 19.37 -23.89 -12.38
N TRP A 97 20.36 -23.76 -11.51
CA TRP A 97 20.87 -22.46 -11.05
C TRP A 97 21.46 -21.56 -12.16
N PRO A 98 22.18 -22.06 -13.18
CA PRO A 98 22.57 -21.25 -14.33
C PRO A 98 21.37 -20.65 -15.08
N THR A 99 20.18 -21.26 -14.96
CA THR A 99 18.93 -20.71 -15.47
C THR A 99 18.40 -19.60 -14.56
N LEU A 100 18.61 -19.67 -13.25
CA LEU A 100 18.21 -18.60 -12.34
C LEU A 100 19.09 -17.34 -12.43
N HIS A 101 20.41 -17.47 -12.62
CA HIS A 101 21.24 -16.29 -12.92
C HIS A 101 20.73 -15.52 -14.15
N ARG A 102 20.27 -16.25 -15.18
CA ARG A 102 19.61 -15.64 -16.35
C ARG A 102 18.31 -14.93 -15.96
N TRP A 103 17.53 -15.49 -15.03
CA TRP A 103 16.34 -14.81 -14.50
C TRP A 103 16.68 -13.55 -13.70
N LEU A 104 17.75 -13.53 -12.89
CA LEU A 104 18.18 -12.31 -12.19
C LEU A 104 18.54 -11.19 -13.17
N TRP A 105 19.28 -11.52 -14.24
CA TRP A 105 19.56 -10.59 -15.32
C TRP A 105 18.27 -10.13 -16.01
N PHE A 106 17.39 -11.06 -16.37
CA PHE A 106 16.12 -10.74 -17.02
C PHE A 106 15.28 -9.78 -16.19
N PHE A 107 15.03 -10.07 -14.91
CA PHE A 107 14.22 -9.21 -14.05
C PHE A 107 14.88 -7.87 -13.77
N GLY A 108 16.19 -7.85 -13.51
CA GLY A 108 16.93 -6.60 -13.32
C GLY A 108 16.87 -5.68 -14.56
N ILE A 109 17.15 -6.24 -15.74
CA ILE A 109 17.09 -5.51 -17.01
C ILE A 109 15.65 -5.10 -17.36
N ALA A 110 14.67 -5.99 -17.19
CA ALA A 110 13.26 -5.70 -17.47
C ALA A 110 12.75 -4.55 -16.59
N LEU A 111 13.07 -4.57 -15.29
CA LEU A 111 12.75 -3.47 -14.37
C LEU A 111 13.42 -2.17 -14.80
N ALA A 112 14.70 -2.22 -15.20
CA ALA A 112 15.42 -1.04 -15.65
C ALA A 112 14.82 -0.44 -16.94
N ILE A 113 14.57 -1.28 -17.96
CA ILE A 113 13.93 -0.86 -19.21
C ILE A 113 12.57 -0.24 -18.93
N TRP A 114 11.77 -0.85 -18.05
CA TRP A 114 10.45 -0.34 -17.70
C TRP A 114 10.53 1.08 -17.13
N GLY A 115 11.39 1.31 -16.13
CA GLY A 115 11.54 2.64 -15.55
C GLY A 115 12.05 3.67 -16.55
N LEU A 116 12.97 3.28 -17.44
CA LEU A 116 13.52 4.16 -18.46
C LEU A 116 12.51 4.52 -19.58
N GLN A 117 11.46 3.73 -19.77
CA GLN A 117 10.37 4.03 -20.70
C GLN A 117 9.31 4.96 -20.10
N GLN A 118 9.34 5.22 -18.79
CA GLN A 118 8.38 6.11 -18.15
C GLN A 118 8.73 7.57 -18.38
N ASP A 119 7.73 8.36 -18.72
CA ASP A 119 7.79 9.81 -18.60
C ASP A 119 7.59 10.20 -17.12
N PRO A 120 8.61 10.74 -16.43
CA PRO A 120 8.50 11.13 -15.03
C PRO A 120 7.34 12.08 -14.75
N ALA A 121 7.01 12.99 -15.69
CA ALA A 121 5.93 13.98 -15.51
C ALA A 121 4.54 13.34 -15.39
N ASN A 122 4.38 12.11 -15.88
CA ASN A 122 3.12 11.36 -15.80
C ASN A 122 3.05 10.44 -14.57
N THR A 123 4.11 10.36 -13.77
CA THR A 123 4.14 9.54 -12.55
C THR A 123 3.51 10.27 -11.36
N TYR A 124 3.26 9.57 -10.26
CA TYR A 124 2.75 10.18 -9.03
C TYR A 124 3.80 11.04 -8.32
N SER A 125 5.07 10.65 -8.40
CA SER A 125 6.17 11.26 -7.65
C SER A 125 7.08 12.15 -8.48
N ASN A 126 6.72 12.41 -9.75
CA ASN A 126 7.57 13.07 -10.75
C ASN A 126 8.93 12.39 -10.95
N LYS A 127 9.01 11.08 -10.67
CA LYS A 127 10.21 10.25 -10.76
C LYS A 127 9.84 8.90 -11.35
N ILE A 128 10.77 8.27 -12.05
CA ILE A 128 10.56 6.90 -12.52
C ILE A 128 10.37 5.97 -11.31
N SER A 129 9.41 5.08 -11.42
CA SER A 129 9.04 4.15 -10.35
C SER A 129 8.87 2.71 -10.87
N GLY A 130 9.22 2.47 -12.13
CA GLY A 130 9.11 1.16 -12.74
C GLY A 130 7.67 0.64 -12.68
N PRO A 131 7.45 -0.66 -12.47
CA PRO A 131 6.09 -1.19 -12.33
C PRO A 131 5.44 -0.83 -10.98
N PHE A 132 6.16 -0.11 -10.11
CA PHE A 132 5.70 0.29 -8.80
C PHE A 132 5.18 1.74 -8.86
N LEU A 133 4.26 2.08 -7.95
CA LEU A 133 3.81 3.48 -7.77
C LEU A 133 4.79 4.29 -6.92
N ASP A 134 5.64 3.60 -6.13
CA ASP A 134 6.64 4.21 -5.25
C ASP A 134 8.07 4.05 -5.82
N PRO A 135 8.78 5.17 -6.09
CA PRO A 135 10.15 5.13 -6.60
C PRO A 135 11.15 4.56 -5.58
N ASN A 136 10.85 4.57 -4.28
CA ASN A 136 11.75 4.01 -3.27
C ASN A 136 11.74 2.49 -3.30
N LEU A 137 10.56 1.87 -3.35
CA LEU A 137 10.40 0.43 -3.59
C LEU A 137 11.05 0.00 -4.91
N TYR A 138 10.90 0.81 -5.96
CA TYR A 138 11.55 0.54 -7.24
C TYR A 138 13.07 0.49 -7.12
N ALA A 139 13.68 1.50 -6.52
CA ALA A 139 15.13 1.54 -6.29
C ALA A 139 15.60 0.39 -5.37
N ALA A 140 14.82 0.04 -4.33
CA ALA A 140 15.08 -1.11 -3.47
C ALA A 140 15.08 -2.43 -4.27
N SER A 141 14.12 -2.58 -5.18
CA SER A 141 14.01 -3.74 -6.07
C SER A 141 15.16 -3.79 -7.08
N LEU A 142 15.70 -2.66 -7.53
CA LEU A 142 16.90 -2.65 -8.38
C LEU A 142 18.15 -3.10 -7.60
N ASN A 143 18.32 -2.67 -6.34
CA ASN A 143 19.40 -3.15 -5.46
C ASN A 143 19.38 -4.67 -5.26
N LEU A 144 18.17 -5.24 -5.15
CA LEU A 144 17.95 -6.68 -5.01
C LEU A 144 18.61 -7.50 -6.14
N PHE A 145 18.73 -6.93 -7.34
CA PHE A 145 19.41 -7.54 -8.49
C PHE A 145 20.82 -7.01 -8.70
N TRP A 146 21.04 -5.70 -8.56
CA TRP A 146 22.32 -5.08 -8.89
C TRP A 146 23.45 -5.61 -8.00
N LEU A 147 23.22 -5.74 -6.69
CA LEU A 147 24.24 -6.22 -5.75
C LEU A 147 24.70 -7.66 -6.04
N PRO A 148 23.81 -8.67 -6.18
CA PRO A 148 24.25 -10.02 -6.54
C PRO A 148 24.88 -10.09 -7.94
N LEU A 149 24.35 -9.37 -8.93
CA LEU A 149 24.92 -9.36 -10.28
C LEU A 149 26.30 -8.69 -10.32
N ALA A 150 26.51 -7.62 -9.55
CA ALA A 150 27.81 -6.98 -9.38
C ALA A 150 28.82 -7.91 -8.72
N ALA A 151 28.43 -8.66 -7.68
CA ALA A 151 29.27 -9.68 -7.05
C ALA A 151 29.72 -10.75 -8.06
N LEU A 152 28.77 -11.29 -8.85
CA LEU A 152 29.08 -12.26 -9.91
C LEU A 152 30.01 -11.68 -10.98
N PHE A 153 29.77 -10.44 -11.42
CA PHE A 153 30.63 -9.76 -12.38
C PHE A 153 32.07 -9.59 -11.84
N LEU A 154 32.22 -9.09 -10.62
CA LEU A 154 33.51 -8.83 -9.98
C LEU A 154 34.28 -10.09 -9.60
N GLY A 155 33.58 -11.19 -9.26
CA GLY A 155 34.21 -12.38 -8.72
C GLY A 155 34.33 -13.56 -9.69
N GLN A 156 33.39 -13.71 -10.63
CA GLN A 156 33.23 -14.97 -11.40
C GLN A 156 33.24 -14.82 -12.93
N MET A 157 33.34 -13.60 -13.47
CA MET A 157 33.26 -13.37 -14.92
C MET A 157 34.53 -13.83 -15.66
N SER A 158 34.61 -15.11 -16.00
CA SER A 158 35.60 -15.72 -16.92
C SER A 158 35.01 -15.93 -18.34
N ALA A 159 34.07 -15.08 -18.72
CA ALA A 159 33.33 -15.22 -19.98
C ALA A 159 34.02 -14.53 -21.17
N SER A 160 33.61 -14.88 -22.40
CA SER A 160 34.07 -14.20 -23.61
C SER A 160 33.89 -12.67 -23.51
N LYS A 161 34.72 -11.91 -24.26
CA LYS A 161 34.69 -10.43 -24.24
C LYS A 161 33.28 -9.86 -24.42
N TRP A 162 32.48 -10.46 -25.32
CA TRP A 162 31.08 -10.10 -25.54
C TRP A 162 30.19 -10.29 -24.30
N ARG A 163 30.27 -11.44 -23.62
CA ARG A 163 29.47 -11.73 -22.43
C ARG A 163 29.82 -10.77 -21.28
N SER A 164 31.10 -10.46 -21.11
CA SER A 164 31.54 -9.45 -20.13
C SER A 164 31.02 -8.06 -20.48
N ALA A 165 31.02 -7.68 -21.76
CA ALA A 165 30.49 -6.39 -22.21
C ALA A 165 28.97 -6.31 -22.02
N ALA A 166 28.23 -7.37 -22.35
CA ALA A 166 26.78 -7.44 -22.16
C ALA A 166 26.40 -7.37 -20.67
N ALA A 167 27.13 -8.06 -19.79
CA ALA A 167 26.93 -7.96 -18.35
C ALA A 167 27.20 -6.53 -17.84
N LEU A 168 28.29 -5.91 -18.29
CA LEU A 168 28.61 -4.53 -17.90
C LEU A 168 27.54 -3.54 -18.38
N ALA A 169 27.05 -3.70 -19.62
CA ALA A 169 25.96 -2.90 -20.17
C ALA A 169 24.66 -3.08 -19.38
N GLY A 170 24.31 -4.33 -19.00
CA GLY A 170 23.16 -4.61 -18.15
C GLY A 170 23.27 -3.99 -16.76
N LEU A 171 24.44 -4.07 -16.11
CA LEU A 171 24.70 -3.41 -14.82
C LEU A 171 24.63 -1.89 -14.93
N GLY A 172 25.16 -1.33 -16.02
CA GLY A 172 25.03 0.10 -16.34
C GLY A 172 23.57 0.52 -16.49
N LEU A 173 22.77 -0.25 -17.24
CA LEU A 173 21.35 0.02 -17.44
C LEU A 173 20.58 0.02 -16.11
N ILE A 174 20.81 -0.99 -15.27
CA ILE A 174 20.20 -1.09 -13.93
C ILE A 174 20.64 0.09 -13.05
N ALA A 175 21.94 0.46 -13.08
CA ALA A 175 22.46 1.61 -12.33
C ALA A 175 21.83 2.93 -12.80
N THR A 176 21.62 3.11 -14.11
CA THR A 176 20.99 4.31 -14.66
C THR A 176 19.56 4.46 -14.16
N ALA A 177 18.77 3.39 -14.24
CA ALA A 177 17.40 3.39 -13.69
C ALA A 177 17.39 3.61 -12.18
N PHE A 178 18.36 3.03 -11.45
CA PHE A 178 18.50 3.20 -10.01
C PHE A 178 18.73 4.66 -9.60
N PHE A 179 19.66 5.36 -10.26
CA PHE A 179 19.95 6.75 -9.93
C PHE A 179 18.81 7.70 -10.35
N LEU A 180 18.14 7.44 -11.46
CA LEU A 180 16.97 8.21 -11.91
C LEU A 180 15.76 8.09 -10.96
N ALA A 181 15.61 6.96 -10.25
CA ALA A 181 14.60 6.80 -9.21
C ALA A 181 14.83 7.71 -7.98
N ALA A 182 16.06 8.23 -7.83
CA ALA A 182 16.47 9.21 -6.82
C ALA A 182 16.04 8.86 -5.37
N SER A 183 16.20 7.60 -4.99
CA SER A 183 15.87 7.12 -3.63
C SER A 183 17.08 7.19 -2.70
N ARG A 184 16.99 8.01 -1.64
CA ARG A 184 18.05 8.19 -0.64
C ARG A 184 18.34 6.91 0.14
N GLY A 185 17.28 6.21 0.60
CA GLY A 185 17.40 5.01 1.41
C GLY A 185 18.02 3.84 0.63
N ALA A 186 17.62 3.67 -0.64
CA ALA A 186 18.22 2.66 -1.50
C ALA A 186 19.70 2.95 -1.79
N THR A 187 20.05 4.22 -2.03
CA THR A 187 21.45 4.65 -2.22
C THR A 187 22.29 4.39 -0.97
N LEU A 188 21.79 4.74 0.22
CA LEU A 188 22.49 4.47 1.47
C LEU A 188 22.73 2.96 1.66
N ALA A 189 21.71 2.13 1.44
CA ALA A 189 21.84 0.67 1.52
C ALA A 189 22.89 0.12 0.53
N ALA A 190 22.90 0.61 -0.71
CA ALA A 190 23.90 0.22 -1.71
C ALA A 190 25.32 0.66 -1.33
N LEU A 191 25.48 1.89 -0.80
CA LEU A 191 26.77 2.43 -0.35
C LEU A 191 27.33 1.66 0.85
N LEU A 192 26.48 1.19 1.75
CA LEU A 192 26.91 0.38 2.90
C LEU A 192 27.36 -1.03 2.50
N LEU A 193 26.71 -1.64 1.51
CA LEU A 193 26.90 -3.06 1.19
C LEU A 193 27.85 -3.33 0.02
N SER A 194 27.96 -2.41 -0.95
CA SER A 194 28.88 -2.56 -2.09
C SER A 194 30.36 -2.69 -1.67
N PRO A 195 30.87 -1.95 -0.65
CA PRO A 195 32.25 -2.11 -0.19
C PRO A 195 32.58 -3.53 0.29
N LEU A 196 31.62 -4.23 0.90
CA LEU A 196 31.81 -5.62 1.35
C LEU A 196 32.06 -6.56 0.15
N ILE A 197 31.29 -6.38 -0.92
CA ILE A 197 31.43 -7.15 -2.16
C ILE A 197 32.78 -6.86 -2.83
N VAL A 198 33.13 -5.58 -2.97
CA VAL A 198 34.40 -5.12 -3.55
C VAL A 198 35.58 -5.67 -2.76
N TRP A 199 35.54 -5.57 -1.42
CA TRP A 199 36.57 -6.08 -0.53
C TRP A 199 36.74 -7.60 -0.66
N HIS A 200 35.65 -8.36 -0.70
CA HIS A 200 35.72 -9.82 -0.81
C HIS A 200 36.26 -10.26 -2.17
N CYS A 201 35.83 -9.61 -3.26
CA CYS A 201 36.24 -9.97 -4.61
C CYS A 201 37.68 -9.53 -4.97
N ARG A 202 38.34 -8.71 -4.14
CA ARG A 202 39.65 -8.11 -4.44
C ARG A 202 40.77 -9.12 -4.70
N ALA A 203 40.62 -10.32 -4.14
CA ALA A 203 41.59 -11.41 -4.30
C ALA A 203 41.36 -12.24 -5.58
N THR A 204 40.33 -11.95 -6.36
CA THR A 204 40.03 -12.72 -7.58
C THR A 204 40.85 -12.24 -8.79
N PRO A 205 41.25 -13.15 -9.70
CA PRO A 205 42.01 -12.78 -10.89
C PRO A 205 41.28 -11.75 -11.77
N GLY A 206 41.98 -10.72 -12.24
CA GLY A 206 41.40 -9.67 -13.09
C GLY A 206 40.37 -8.76 -12.38
N PHE A 207 40.32 -8.79 -11.04
CA PHE A 207 39.45 -7.92 -10.25
C PHE A 207 39.64 -6.44 -10.57
N THR A 208 40.86 -5.91 -10.55
CA THR A 208 41.12 -4.47 -10.69
C THR A 208 40.50 -3.90 -11.96
N ARG A 209 40.65 -4.59 -13.10
CA ARG A 209 40.05 -4.20 -14.37
C ARG A 209 38.52 -4.20 -14.29
N ARG A 210 37.92 -5.24 -13.74
CA ARG A 210 36.46 -5.38 -13.60
C ARG A 210 35.88 -4.35 -12.62
N ALA A 211 36.58 -4.08 -11.53
CA ALA A 211 36.24 -3.04 -10.56
C ALA A 211 36.27 -1.65 -11.20
N MET A 212 37.32 -1.34 -11.98
CA MET A 212 37.38 -0.08 -12.75
C MET A 212 36.23 0.02 -13.75
N GLN A 213 35.96 -1.03 -14.53
CA GLN A 213 34.85 -1.05 -15.50
C GLN A 213 33.49 -0.81 -14.82
N LEU A 214 33.22 -1.51 -13.72
CA LEU A 214 31.99 -1.37 -12.97
C LEU A 214 31.87 0.03 -12.35
N ALA A 215 32.95 0.56 -11.78
CA ALA A 215 33.00 1.91 -11.24
C ALA A 215 32.74 2.96 -12.33
N SER A 216 33.39 2.83 -13.50
CA SER A 216 33.18 3.73 -14.63
C SER A 216 31.74 3.72 -15.14
N VAL A 217 31.13 2.55 -15.32
CA VAL A 217 29.73 2.48 -15.80
C VAL A 217 28.75 3.02 -14.76
N THR A 218 29.00 2.78 -13.47
CA THR A 218 28.15 3.27 -12.38
C THR A 218 28.27 4.80 -12.24
N LEU A 219 29.49 5.34 -12.37
CA LEU A 219 29.72 6.79 -12.36
C LEU A 219 29.10 7.47 -13.58
N ALA A 220 29.21 6.87 -14.76
CA ALA A 220 28.55 7.36 -15.96
C ALA A 220 27.02 7.35 -15.82
N ALA A 221 26.45 6.29 -15.24
CA ALA A 221 25.02 6.20 -14.94
C ALA A 221 24.56 7.29 -13.97
N TYR A 222 25.32 7.56 -12.91
CA TYR A 222 25.04 8.65 -11.97
C TYR A 222 25.15 10.03 -12.65
N ALA A 223 26.21 10.28 -13.41
CA ALA A 223 26.40 11.54 -14.14
C ALA A 223 25.27 11.79 -15.14
N TYR A 224 24.85 10.75 -15.87
CA TYR A 224 23.69 10.82 -16.75
C TYR A 224 22.41 11.13 -15.98
N ALA A 225 22.13 10.43 -14.87
CA ALA A 225 20.92 10.66 -14.08
C ALA A 225 20.85 12.10 -13.52
N ARG A 226 21.99 12.63 -13.06
CA ARG A 226 22.13 14.03 -12.62
C ARG A 226 21.84 15.03 -13.75
N TRP A 227 22.24 14.71 -14.98
CA TRP A 227 21.99 15.56 -16.15
C TRP A 227 20.54 15.46 -16.65
N ALA A 228 19.98 14.25 -16.67
CA ALA A 228 18.69 13.95 -17.26
C ALA A 228 17.49 14.22 -16.34
N SER A 229 17.69 14.29 -15.02
CA SER A 229 16.62 14.47 -14.04
C SER A 229 16.91 15.64 -13.10
N PRO A 230 15.91 16.47 -12.76
CA PRO A 230 16.08 17.53 -11.75
C PRO A 230 16.25 16.96 -10.33
N HIS A 231 16.00 15.67 -10.12
CA HIS A 231 16.08 15.02 -8.82
C HIS A 231 17.46 14.41 -8.58
N ASP A 232 18.41 15.23 -8.12
CA ASP A 232 19.74 14.73 -7.73
C ASP A 232 19.70 13.98 -6.39
N VAL A 233 20.04 12.70 -6.40
CA VAL A 233 20.06 11.87 -5.19
C VAL A 233 21.13 12.31 -4.19
N ALA A 234 22.26 12.86 -4.64
CA ALA A 234 23.33 13.32 -3.75
C ALA A 234 22.90 14.58 -2.99
N ALA A 235 22.39 15.59 -3.69
CA ALA A 235 21.81 16.78 -3.07
C ALA A 235 20.70 16.43 -2.06
N ARG A 236 19.81 15.50 -2.43
CA ARG A 236 18.75 15.01 -1.53
C ARG A 236 19.31 14.34 -0.29
N LEU A 237 20.37 13.55 -0.41
CA LEU A 237 21.00 12.88 0.73
C LEU A 237 21.61 13.91 1.69
N ILE A 238 22.30 14.93 1.16
CA ILE A 238 22.89 16.02 1.95
C ILE A 238 21.82 16.76 2.75
N VAL A 239 20.72 17.19 2.09
CA VAL A 239 19.59 17.87 2.76
C VAL A 239 18.99 17.01 3.87
N THR A 240 18.95 15.69 3.68
CA THR A 240 18.41 14.77 4.71
C THR A 240 19.33 14.64 5.91
N LEU A 241 20.65 14.69 5.68
CA LEU A 241 21.64 14.64 6.75
C LEU A 241 21.69 15.95 7.54
N SER A 242 21.42 17.10 6.89
CA SER A 242 21.39 18.40 7.57
C SER A 242 20.07 18.67 8.29
N ASP A 243 18.94 18.41 7.61
CA ASP A 243 17.63 18.92 8.05
C ASP A 243 16.71 17.79 8.56
N GLY A 244 17.09 16.53 8.36
CA GLY A 244 16.24 15.38 8.65
C GLY A 244 15.05 15.26 7.70
N ASP A 245 14.05 14.46 8.11
CA ASP A 245 12.76 14.34 7.42
C ASP A 245 11.64 14.48 8.45
N ASN A 246 11.29 15.73 8.78
CA ASN A 246 10.39 16.04 9.91
C ASN A 246 9.03 15.35 9.76
N SER A 247 8.50 15.24 8.53
CA SER A 247 7.23 14.56 8.28
C SER A 247 7.28 13.08 8.67
N ARG A 248 8.39 12.40 8.40
CA ARG A 248 8.61 11.00 8.81
C ARG A 248 8.83 10.87 10.31
N LEU A 249 9.53 11.81 10.96
CA LEU A 249 9.70 11.80 12.41
C LEU A 249 8.36 11.93 13.14
N MET A 250 7.49 12.83 12.67
CA MET A 250 6.13 12.97 13.20
C MET A 250 5.30 11.70 12.96
N LEU A 251 5.34 11.15 11.74
CA LEU A 251 4.70 9.89 11.40
C LEU A 251 5.15 8.74 12.31
N TRP A 252 6.45 8.61 12.57
CA TRP A 252 7.01 7.57 13.44
C TRP A 252 6.62 7.75 14.89
N LYS A 253 6.62 8.98 15.41
CA LYS A 253 6.15 9.27 16.76
C LYS A 253 4.68 8.89 16.93
N ALA A 254 3.82 9.29 15.99
CA ALA A 254 2.41 8.92 16.00
C ALA A 254 2.20 7.39 15.84
N THR A 255 3.04 6.71 15.05
CA THR A 255 3.04 5.25 14.94
C THR A 255 3.43 4.59 16.26
N PHE A 256 4.44 5.13 16.94
CA PHE A 256 4.90 4.61 18.23
C PHE A 256 3.84 4.80 19.32
N ASP A 257 3.13 5.92 19.33
CA ASP A 257 2.00 6.13 20.26
C ASP A 257 0.90 5.07 20.08
N LEU A 258 0.66 4.61 18.84
CA LEU A 258 -0.26 3.50 18.57
C LEU A 258 0.31 2.17 19.07
N ILE A 259 1.61 1.91 18.87
CA ILE A 259 2.28 0.69 19.33
C ILE A 259 2.14 0.53 20.85
N LEU A 260 2.23 1.62 21.61
CA LEU A 260 2.09 1.58 23.07
C LEU A 260 0.72 1.06 23.54
N ASN A 261 -0.32 1.17 22.71
CA ASN A 261 -1.67 0.66 23.03
C ASN A 261 -1.83 -0.85 22.73
N ALA A 262 -1.04 -1.40 21.81
CA ALA A 262 -1.13 -2.81 21.40
C ALA A 262 0.25 -3.45 21.09
N PRO A 263 1.23 -3.41 22.02
CA PRO A 263 2.62 -3.75 21.69
C PRO A 263 2.86 -5.24 21.44
N TRP A 264 2.00 -6.12 21.96
CA TRP A 264 2.22 -7.56 21.98
C TRP A 264 1.73 -8.26 20.73
N HIS A 265 0.43 -8.16 20.44
CA HIS A 265 -0.21 -8.78 19.27
C HIS A 265 -0.42 -7.81 18.09
N GLY A 266 -0.22 -6.50 18.30
CA GLY A 266 -0.55 -5.49 17.32
C GLY A 266 -2.05 -5.25 17.15
N ILE A 267 -2.41 -4.41 16.19
CA ILE A 267 -3.81 -4.07 15.84
C ILE A 267 -4.33 -4.87 14.63
N GLY A 268 -3.56 -5.86 14.17
CA GLY A 268 -3.83 -6.65 12.98
C GLY A 268 -3.12 -6.13 11.72
N LEU A 269 -2.78 -7.05 10.82
CA LEU A 269 -2.11 -6.73 9.55
C LEU A 269 -2.97 -5.78 8.71
N GLY A 270 -2.34 -4.79 8.09
CA GLY A 270 -3.02 -3.71 7.35
C GLY A 270 -3.79 -2.69 8.19
N GLY A 271 -3.74 -2.80 9.52
CA GLY A 271 -4.45 -1.89 10.44
C GLY A 271 -3.89 -0.47 10.50
N PHE A 272 -2.64 -0.24 10.08
CA PHE A 272 -1.99 1.07 10.19
C PHE A 272 -2.83 2.20 9.59
N ARG A 273 -3.33 2.01 8.36
CA ARG A 273 -4.09 3.04 7.64
C ARG A 273 -5.35 3.48 8.39
N SER A 274 -5.96 2.55 9.12
CA SER A 274 -7.19 2.79 9.88
C SER A 274 -6.91 3.47 11.23
N ALA A 275 -5.81 3.11 11.89
CA ALA A 275 -5.46 3.64 13.21
C ALA A 275 -4.68 4.96 13.15
N TYR A 276 -3.90 5.21 12.10
CA TYR A 276 -3.05 6.40 11.99
C TYR A 276 -3.78 7.74 12.21
N PRO A 277 -5.01 7.96 11.69
CA PRO A 277 -5.74 9.20 11.92
C PRO A 277 -5.96 9.57 13.41
N LEU A 278 -5.99 8.58 14.31
CA LEU A 278 -6.18 8.79 15.76
C LEU A 278 -5.02 9.55 16.40
N THR A 279 -3.79 9.25 16.00
CA THR A 279 -2.56 9.84 16.57
C THR A 279 -1.85 10.79 15.63
N ARG A 280 -2.32 10.94 14.39
CA ARG A 280 -1.75 11.85 13.39
C ARG A 280 -1.66 13.27 13.96
N MET A 281 -0.50 13.89 13.87
CA MET A 281 -0.30 15.26 14.32
C MET A 281 -0.82 16.27 13.29
N PRO A 282 -1.46 17.38 13.71
CA PRO A 282 -2.01 18.37 12.78
C PRO A 282 -1.01 18.98 11.80
N GLU A 283 0.25 19.08 12.21
CA GLU A 283 1.34 19.67 11.42
C GLU A 283 1.91 18.67 10.39
N GLU A 284 1.56 17.38 10.48
CA GLU A 284 2.00 16.35 9.53
C GLU A 284 1.03 16.30 8.34
N ASN A 285 1.33 17.09 7.31
CA ASN A 285 0.51 17.23 6.11
C ASN A 285 1.25 16.88 4.80
N LEU A 286 2.44 16.27 4.91
CA LEU A 286 3.31 15.95 3.76
C LEU A 286 3.26 14.48 3.35
N THR A 287 2.71 13.61 4.20
CA THR A 287 2.53 12.19 3.87
C THR A 287 1.07 11.85 3.57
N ALA A 288 0.86 10.78 2.81
CA ALA A 288 -0.48 10.27 2.53
C ALA A 288 -1.15 9.61 3.75
N GLY A 289 -0.39 9.25 4.79
CA GLY A 289 -0.91 8.54 5.96
C GLY A 289 -1.38 7.10 5.67
N ILE A 290 -0.84 6.46 4.62
CA ILE A 290 -1.17 5.08 4.23
C ILE A 290 -0.17 4.06 4.78
N TRP A 291 1.09 4.48 4.94
CA TRP A 291 2.21 3.66 5.44
C TRP A 291 2.99 4.47 6.47
N SER A 292 3.63 3.80 7.43
CA SER A 292 4.50 4.48 8.41
C SER A 292 5.85 4.90 7.81
N HIS A 293 6.16 4.44 6.59
CA HIS A 293 7.49 4.55 5.97
C HIS A 293 8.63 4.03 6.86
N ASN A 294 8.34 3.00 7.67
CA ASN A 294 9.31 2.22 8.43
C ASN A 294 8.67 0.86 8.74
N ASP A 295 9.05 -0.17 7.98
CA ASP A 295 8.47 -1.51 8.13
C ASP A 295 8.66 -2.07 9.54
N TYR A 296 9.73 -1.72 10.26
CA TYR A 296 9.92 -2.22 11.63
C TYR A 296 8.85 -1.68 12.57
N LEU A 297 8.55 -0.37 12.49
CA LEU A 297 7.46 0.22 13.26
C LEU A 297 6.10 -0.27 12.77
N GLN A 298 5.93 -0.43 11.46
CA GLN A 298 4.65 -0.87 10.91
C GLN A 298 4.34 -2.32 11.28
N LEU A 299 5.29 -3.23 11.09
CA LEU A 299 5.12 -4.65 11.42
C LEU A 299 5.02 -4.86 12.94
N TRP A 300 5.64 -4.00 13.76
CA TRP A 300 5.40 -4.00 15.19
C TRP A 300 3.98 -3.54 15.54
N LEU A 301 3.50 -2.43 14.97
CA LEU A 301 2.14 -1.98 15.21
C LEU A 301 1.10 -3.02 14.77
N GLU A 302 1.27 -3.55 13.56
CA GLU A 302 0.24 -4.37 12.93
C GLU A 302 0.27 -5.82 13.41
N GLY A 303 1.46 -6.42 13.53
CA GLY A 303 1.61 -7.82 13.94
C GLY A 303 2.27 -7.99 15.30
N GLY A 304 2.41 -6.92 16.09
CA GLY A 304 2.97 -6.99 17.43
C GLY A 304 4.47 -7.29 17.49
N ILE A 305 4.98 -7.38 18.72
CA ILE A 305 6.41 -7.62 18.97
C ILE A 305 6.91 -8.91 18.34
N ILE A 306 6.07 -9.94 18.24
CA ILE A 306 6.44 -11.22 17.64
C ILE A 306 6.77 -11.05 16.15
N THR A 307 5.98 -10.27 15.41
CA THR A 307 6.28 -9.97 14.00
C THR A 307 7.58 -9.19 13.86
N LEU A 308 7.81 -8.18 14.71
CA LEU A 308 9.06 -7.44 14.74
C LEU A 308 10.26 -8.37 14.99
N LEU A 309 10.15 -9.29 15.95
CA LEU A 309 11.21 -10.24 16.26
C LEU A 309 11.54 -11.16 15.07
N PHE A 310 10.54 -11.67 14.35
CA PHE A 310 10.81 -12.44 13.13
C PHE A 310 11.57 -11.63 12.08
N VAL A 311 11.15 -10.39 11.83
CA VAL A 311 11.82 -9.49 10.87
C VAL A 311 13.26 -9.23 11.28
N LEU A 312 13.52 -8.97 12.57
CA LEU A 312 14.87 -8.78 13.10
C LEU A 312 15.72 -10.06 13.02
N VAL A 313 15.12 -11.23 13.26
CA VAL A 313 15.79 -12.52 13.06
C VAL A 313 16.16 -12.70 11.60
N PHE A 314 15.26 -12.44 10.64
CA PHE A 314 15.58 -12.56 9.22
C PHE A 314 16.68 -11.60 8.78
N PHE A 315 16.66 -10.35 9.26
CA PHE A 315 17.76 -9.41 9.06
C PHE A 315 19.07 -9.97 9.60
N GLY A 316 19.07 -10.48 10.84
CA GLY A 316 20.23 -11.10 11.48
C GLY A 316 20.76 -12.34 10.73
N VAL A 317 19.87 -13.16 10.17
CA VAL A 317 20.23 -14.35 9.39
C VAL A 317 20.94 -13.96 8.09
N PHE A 318 20.43 -12.97 7.35
CA PHE A 318 21.14 -12.49 6.16
C PHE A 318 22.45 -11.79 6.51
N ALA A 319 22.53 -11.05 7.61
CA ALA A 319 23.76 -10.45 8.10
C ALA A 319 24.80 -11.52 8.43
N TRP A 320 24.38 -12.58 9.12
CA TRP A 320 25.22 -13.73 9.42
C TRP A 320 25.67 -14.46 8.15
N LEU A 321 24.80 -14.66 7.16
CA LEU A 321 25.16 -15.28 5.87
C LEU A 321 26.18 -14.45 5.08
N ALA A 322 26.06 -13.13 5.08
CA ALA A 322 27.05 -12.23 4.48
C ALA A 322 28.40 -12.37 5.21
N PHE A 323 28.38 -12.38 6.54
CA PHE A 323 29.60 -12.52 7.34
C PHE A 323 30.28 -13.89 7.19
N ASP A 324 29.51 -14.96 7.15
CA ASP A 324 29.98 -16.33 6.87
C ASP A 324 30.67 -16.41 5.50
N ALA A 325 30.10 -15.78 4.47
CA ALA A 325 30.72 -15.69 3.15
C ALA A 325 32.03 -14.90 3.19
N LEU A 326 32.05 -13.75 3.87
CA LEU A 326 33.23 -12.89 4.00
C LEU A 326 34.42 -13.59 4.67
N ARG A 327 34.16 -14.53 5.60
CA ARG A 327 35.20 -15.31 6.29
C ARG A 327 35.79 -16.44 5.44
N ARG A 328 35.08 -16.90 4.41
CA ARG A 328 35.57 -17.94 3.51
C ARG A 328 36.48 -17.35 2.44
N ARG A 329 37.24 -18.22 1.75
CA ARG A 329 37.99 -17.80 0.57
C ARG A 329 36.99 -17.29 -0.49
N ALA A 330 37.39 -16.27 -1.24
CA ALA A 330 36.57 -15.67 -2.29
C ALA A 330 36.46 -16.58 -3.53
N ASP A 331 35.87 -17.75 -3.34
CA ASP A 331 35.46 -18.66 -4.39
C ASP A 331 34.07 -18.30 -4.93
N ALA A 332 33.65 -18.99 -5.99
CA ALA A 332 32.36 -18.73 -6.61
C ALA A 332 31.18 -18.85 -5.62
N ALA A 333 31.19 -19.85 -4.74
CA ALA A 333 30.09 -20.07 -3.81
C ALA A 333 30.00 -18.95 -2.76
N ALA A 334 31.13 -18.54 -2.18
CA ALA A 334 31.19 -17.46 -1.20
C ALA A 334 30.79 -16.10 -1.82
N ILE A 335 31.28 -15.78 -3.02
CA ILE A 335 30.94 -14.54 -3.72
C ILE A 335 29.45 -14.46 -4.04
N GLU A 336 28.86 -15.55 -4.52
CA GLU A 336 27.43 -15.60 -4.82
C GLU A 336 26.60 -15.46 -3.54
N GLN A 337 26.95 -16.19 -2.48
CA GLN A 337 26.28 -16.10 -1.19
C GLN A 337 26.31 -14.66 -0.65
N LEU A 338 27.49 -14.01 -0.71
CA LEU A 338 27.65 -12.63 -0.28
C LEU A 338 26.77 -11.68 -1.10
N GLY A 339 26.76 -11.83 -2.43
CA GLY A 339 25.94 -11.01 -3.31
C GLY A 339 24.44 -11.12 -3.02
N LEU A 340 23.94 -12.35 -2.82
CA LEU A 340 22.53 -12.61 -2.47
C LEU A 340 22.20 -12.04 -1.08
N ALA A 341 23.07 -12.27 -0.09
CA ALA A 341 22.88 -11.75 1.26
C ALA A 341 22.89 -10.21 1.28
N CYS A 342 23.80 -9.55 0.54
CA CYS A 342 23.80 -8.10 0.38
C CYS A 342 22.54 -7.60 -0.34
N GLY A 343 22.07 -8.28 -1.39
CA GLY A 343 20.81 -7.93 -2.06
C GLY A 343 19.62 -7.94 -1.08
N ALA A 344 19.53 -8.96 -0.23
CA ALA A 344 18.50 -9.04 0.81
C ALA A 344 18.67 -7.99 1.92
N LEU A 345 19.89 -7.82 2.45
CA LEU A 345 20.21 -6.81 3.46
C LEU A 345 19.89 -5.40 3.00
N ALA A 346 20.07 -5.10 1.70
CA ALA A 346 19.73 -3.79 1.15
C ALA A 346 18.23 -3.48 1.33
N LEU A 347 17.36 -4.49 1.21
CA LEU A 347 15.93 -4.34 1.47
C LEU A 347 15.67 -4.04 2.95
N PHE A 348 16.24 -4.83 3.86
CA PHE A 348 16.04 -4.65 5.31
C PHE A 348 16.60 -3.31 5.83
N ILE A 349 17.75 -2.85 5.31
CA ILE A 349 18.28 -1.53 5.66
C ILE A 349 17.34 -0.44 5.16
N HIS A 350 16.89 -0.53 3.91
CA HIS A 350 15.98 0.46 3.34
C HIS A 350 14.58 0.42 3.99
N ALA A 351 14.14 -0.74 4.48
CA ALA A 351 12.89 -0.94 5.22
C ALA A 351 12.85 -0.14 6.54
N GLY A 352 14.00 0.32 7.05
CA GLY A 352 14.06 1.25 8.19
C GLY A 352 13.55 2.65 7.89
N VAL A 353 13.44 3.02 6.61
CA VAL A 353 13.00 4.35 6.15
C VAL A 353 12.00 4.28 5.01
N ASN A 354 11.43 3.11 4.75
CA ASN A 354 10.38 2.89 3.76
C ASN A 354 9.56 1.62 4.07
N PHE A 355 8.54 1.37 3.26
CA PHE A 355 7.66 0.20 3.34
C PHE A 355 7.95 -0.73 2.16
N ILE A 356 8.71 -1.79 2.36
CA ILE A 356 9.30 -2.65 1.31
C ILE A 356 8.92 -4.11 1.53
N LEU A 357 8.89 -4.55 2.79
CA LEU A 357 8.68 -5.95 3.16
C LEU A 357 7.24 -6.43 2.89
N TYR A 358 6.28 -5.54 2.73
CA TYR A 358 4.90 -5.90 2.38
C TYR A 358 4.70 -6.29 0.90
N PHE A 359 5.71 -6.20 0.05
CA PHE A 359 5.55 -6.45 -1.38
C PHE A 359 5.86 -7.90 -1.77
N ALA A 360 4.88 -8.57 -2.40
CA ALA A 360 5.00 -9.96 -2.85
C ALA A 360 6.26 -10.24 -3.69
N PHE A 361 6.57 -9.35 -4.64
CA PHE A 361 7.76 -9.47 -5.49
C PHE A 361 9.05 -9.58 -4.67
N VAL A 362 9.18 -8.75 -3.64
CA VAL A 362 10.33 -8.76 -2.73
C VAL A 362 10.41 -10.08 -1.96
N ASN A 363 9.30 -10.53 -1.38
CA ASN A 363 9.26 -11.76 -0.57
C ASN A 363 9.59 -13.03 -1.37
N VAL A 364 9.19 -13.11 -2.65
CA VAL A 364 9.58 -14.21 -3.54
C VAL A 364 11.11 -14.32 -3.64
N PHE A 365 11.80 -13.20 -3.89
CA PHE A 365 13.25 -13.19 -4.01
C PHE A 365 13.95 -13.37 -2.67
N LEU A 366 13.41 -12.85 -1.56
CA LEU A 366 13.95 -13.13 -0.22
C LEU A 366 13.96 -14.64 0.07
N GLY A 367 12.87 -15.35 -0.24
CA GLY A 367 12.77 -16.79 0.00
C GLY A 367 13.77 -17.60 -0.82
N LEU A 368 13.88 -17.22 -2.09
CA LEU A 368 14.84 -17.78 -3.03
C LEU A 368 16.30 -17.52 -2.62
N TYR A 369 16.61 -16.29 -2.20
CA TYR A 369 17.96 -15.88 -1.78
C TYR A 369 18.37 -16.58 -0.50
N LEU A 370 17.47 -16.69 0.48
CA LEU A 370 17.73 -17.42 1.73
C LEU A 370 17.99 -18.91 1.46
N ALA A 371 17.13 -19.54 0.65
CA ALA A 371 17.28 -20.96 0.31
C ALA A 371 18.61 -21.24 -0.40
N ARG A 372 19.00 -20.39 -1.36
CA ARG A 372 20.27 -20.53 -2.06
C ARG A 372 21.47 -20.24 -1.16
N ALA A 373 21.46 -19.15 -0.41
CA ALA A 373 22.58 -18.78 0.44
C ALA A 373 22.89 -19.89 1.45
N LEU A 374 21.86 -20.54 2.02
CA LEU A 374 22.04 -21.68 2.89
C LEU A 374 22.56 -22.93 2.15
N GLN A 375 22.14 -23.16 0.91
CA GLN A 375 22.67 -24.24 0.07
C GLN A 375 24.17 -24.04 -0.25
N LEU A 376 24.59 -22.81 -0.59
CA LEU A 376 25.99 -22.47 -0.87
C LEU A 376 26.92 -22.66 0.34
N ARG A 377 26.36 -22.60 1.55
CA ARG A 377 27.03 -22.92 2.81
C ARG A 377 27.08 -24.44 3.10
N GLY A 378 26.37 -25.27 2.32
CA GLY A 378 26.25 -26.70 2.57
C GLY A 378 25.22 -27.07 3.64
N SER A 379 24.25 -26.18 3.91
CA SER A 379 23.09 -26.53 4.74
C SER A 379 22.11 -27.39 3.94
N THR A 380 21.89 -28.62 4.39
CA THR A 380 20.94 -29.55 3.78
C THR A 380 19.90 -30.03 4.81
N PRO A 381 18.62 -30.19 4.41
CA PRO A 381 17.58 -30.73 5.29
C PRO A 381 17.90 -32.15 5.80
N ASP A 382 18.78 -32.90 5.12
CA ASP A 382 19.15 -34.27 5.47
C ASP A 382 19.74 -34.40 6.89
N LYS A 383 20.29 -33.31 7.42
CA LYS A 383 20.81 -33.25 8.79
C LYS A 383 19.74 -32.93 9.84
N GLY A 384 18.50 -32.73 9.42
CA GLY A 384 17.36 -32.38 10.26
C GLY A 384 16.62 -33.57 10.85
N TRP A 385 15.53 -33.28 11.56
CA TRP A 385 14.68 -34.27 12.23
C TRP A 385 13.45 -34.61 11.39
N VAL A 386 12.95 -35.83 11.51
CA VAL A 386 11.66 -36.20 10.91
C VAL A 386 10.54 -35.67 11.80
N LEU A 387 9.59 -34.92 11.23
CA LEU A 387 8.41 -34.49 11.96
C LEU A 387 7.52 -35.69 12.31
N PRO A 388 7.03 -35.82 13.56
CA PRO A 388 6.13 -36.92 13.96
C PRO A 388 4.68 -36.66 13.51
N VAL A 389 4.49 -36.11 12.31
CA VAL A 389 3.18 -35.83 11.73
C VAL A 389 2.94 -36.83 10.61
N ARG A 390 1.77 -37.48 10.61
CA ARG A 390 1.41 -38.41 9.52
C ARG A 390 1.41 -37.65 8.19
N PRO A 391 2.06 -38.16 7.12
CA PRO A 391 2.11 -37.53 5.80
C PRO A 391 0.75 -37.04 5.30
N ILE A 392 -0.28 -37.85 5.48
CA ILE A 392 -1.65 -37.50 5.05
C ILE A 392 -2.19 -36.27 5.80
N VAL A 393 -1.94 -36.15 7.11
CA VAL A 393 -2.38 -35.00 7.91
C VAL A 393 -1.68 -33.72 7.45
N ALA A 394 -0.36 -33.79 7.24
CA ALA A 394 0.41 -32.65 6.77
C ALA A 394 0.02 -32.24 5.33
N GLN A 395 -0.21 -33.21 4.45
CA GLN A 395 -0.67 -32.95 3.08
C GLN A 395 -2.07 -32.35 3.04
N THR A 396 -3.01 -32.88 3.83
CA THR A 396 -4.37 -32.32 3.95
C THR A 396 -4.32 -30.89 4.50
N ALA A 397 -3.49 -30.61 5.52
CA ALA A 397 -3.33 -29.25 6.05
C ALA A 397 -2.77 -28.28 4.99
N VAL A 398 -1.74 -28.69 4.25
CA VAL A 398 -1.18 -27.87 3.16
C VAL A 398 -2.19 -27.65 2.03
N LEU A 399 -2.95 -28.68 1.64
CA LEU A 399 -4.00 -28.55 0.63
C LEU A 399 -5.13 -27.61 1.09
N ALA A 400 -5.55 -27.70 2.35
CA ALA A 400 -6.58 -26.82 2.91
C ALA A 400 -6.12 -25.36 2.94
N LEU A 401 -4.90 -25.09 3.41
CA LEU A 401 -4.30 -23.74 3.41
C LEU A 401 -4.11 -23.20 1.99
N ALA A 402 -3.66 -24.06 1.07
CA ALA A 402 -3.53 -23.71 -0.34
C ALA A 402 -4.87 -23.36 -0.95
N PHE A 403 -5.90 -24.18 -0.73
CA PHE A 403 -7.24 -23.94 -1.26
C PHE A 403 -7.82 -22.63 -0.72
N ALA A 404 -7.70 -22.37 0.58
CA ALA A 404 -8.11 -21.12 1.20
C ALA A 404 -7.39 -19.92 0.58
N GLY A 405 -6.07 -20.01 0.39
CA GLY A 405 -5.28 -18.95 -0.24
C GLY A 405 -5.59 -18.72 -1.71
N LEU A 406 -5.78 -19.79 -2.49
CA LEU A 406 -6.18 -19.71 -3.90
C LEU A 406 -7.56 -19.07 -4.04
N LEU A 407 -8.52 -19.48 -3.22
CA LEU A 407 -9.87 -18.92 -3.21
C LEU A 407 -9.84 -17.43 -2.87
N ASN A 408 -9.07 -17.06 -1.84
CA ASN A 408 -8.93 -15.67 -1.43
C ASN A 408 -8.30 -14.79 -2.52
N LEU A 409 -7.22 -15.28 -3.15
CA LEU A 409 -6.51 -14.58 -4.21
C LEU A 409 -7.36 -14.44 -5.49
N ALA A 410 -8.07 -15.51 -5.86
CA ALA A 410 -9.00 -15.50 -6.99
C ALA A 410 -10.17 -14.56 -6.74
N GLY A 411 -10.71 -14.54 -5.52
CA GLY A 411 -11.77 -13.62 -5.13
C GLY A 411 -11.31 -12.15 -5.19
N HIS A 412 -10.12 -11.83 -4.68
CA HIS A 412 -9.55 -10.48 -4.77
C HIS A 412 -9.29 -10.05 -6.21
N LEU A 413 -8.75 -10.95 -7.04
CA LEU A 413 -8.61 -10.71 -8.47
C LEU A 413 -9.97 -10.44 -9.12
N GLY A 414 -11.00 -11.22 -8.77
CA GLY A 414 -12.37 -11.01 -9.21
C GLY A 414 -12.92 -9.63 -8.80
N MET A 415 -12.78 -9.24 -7.53
CA MET A 415 -13.17 -7.90 -7.07
C MET A 415 -12.46 -6.81 -7.86
N GLN A 416 -11.16 -6.98 -8.11
CA GLN A 416 -10.39 -5.98 -8.83
C GLN A 416 -10.77 -5.85 -10.31
N LEU A 417 -11.04 -6.98 -10.97
CA LEU A 417 -11.43 -7.02 -12.39
C LEU A 417 -12.86 -6.52 -12.63
N PHE A 418 -13.79 -6.86 -11.73
CA PHE A 418 -15.22 -6.63 -11.95
C PHE A 418 -15.80 -5.48 -11.12
N LEU A 419 -15.33 -5.27 -9.89
CA LEU A 419 -15.88 -4.29 -8.95
C LEU A 419 -14.97 -3.05 -8.75
N GLY A 420 -13.70 -3.14 -9.15
CA GLY A 420 -12.73 -2.05 -9.04
C GLY A 420 -12.89 -0.96 -10.10
N GLY A 421 -12.17 0.15 -9.92
CA GLY A 421 -12.29 1.33 -10.79
C GLY A 421 -11.83 1.14 -12.25
N SER A 422 -11.12 0.06 -12.58
CA SER A 422 -10.66 -0.22 -13.95
C SER A 422 -11.67 -1.01 -14.80
N GLN A 423 -12.58 -1.75 -14.17
CA GLN A 423 -13.69 -2.49 -14.80
C GLN A 423 -13.32 -3.34 -16.04
N TYR A 424 -12.07 -3.79 -16.19
CA TYR A 424 -11.65 -4.59 -17.36
C TYR A 424 -12.48 -5.86 -17.54
N GLY A 425 -12.84 -6.52 -16.43
CA GLY A 425 -13.69 -7.69 -16.46
C GLY A 425 -15.09 -7.38 -17.01
N MET A 426 -15.66 -6.22 -16.65
CA MET A 426 -16.95 -5.77 -17.18
C MET A 426 -16.86 -5.44 -18.67
N GLN A 427 -15.78 -4.79 -19.11
CA GLN A 427 -15.52 -4.50 -20.53
C GLN A 427 -15.38 -5.79 -21.35
N ALA A 428 -14.66 -6.80 -20.81
CA ALA A 428 -14.50 -8.09 -21.46
C ALA A 428 -15.83 -8.84 -21.61
N ILE A 429 -16.69 -8.84 -20.58
CA ILE A 429 -18.03 -9.47 -20.66
C ILE A 429 -18.89 -8.77 -21.71
N ARG A 430 -18.85 -7.43 -21.77
CA ARG A 430 -19.55 -6.66 -22.82
C ARG A 430 -19.05 -6.98 -24.22
N ALA A 431 -17.74 -7.16 -24.38
CA ALA A 431 -17.14 -7.56 -25.65
C ALA A 431 -17.58 -8.96 -26.10
N LEU A 432 -17.98 -9.83 -25.17
CA LEU A 432 -18.58 -11.15 -25.45
C LEU A 432 -20.09 -11.07 -25.74
N GLY A 433 -20.67 -9.88 -25.84
CA GLY A 433 -22.09 -9.69 -26.16
C GLY A 433 -23.04 -9.85 -24.97
N HIS A 434 -22.54 -9.87 -23.74
CA HIS A 434 -23.34 -9.95 -22.53
C HIS A 434 -23.36 -8.60 -21.79
N GLU A 435 -24.52 -8.20 -21.27
CA GLU A 435 -24.61 -7.06 -20.35
C GLU A 435 -24.37 -7.53 -18.91
N PRO A 436 -23.21 -7.24 -18.30
CA PRO A 436 -22.89 -7.74 -16.98
C PRO A 436 -23.73 -7.07 -15.89
N ASN A 437 -24.39 -7.87 -15.06
CA ASN A 437 -25.08 -7.40 -13.87
C ASN A 437 -24.08 -7.26 -12.70
N THR A 438 -23.69 -6.03 -12.39
CA THR A 438 -22.74 -5.72 -11.30
C THR A 438 -23.23 -6.24 -9.94
N TYR A 439 -24.54 -6.16 -9.66
CA TYR A 439 -25.11 -6.67 -8.42
C TYR A 439 -24.93 -8.18 -8.30
N GLU A 440 -25.21 -8.92 -9.39
CA GLU A 440 -25.07 -10.38 -9.39
C GLU A 440 -23.61 -10.82 -9.21
N ILE A 441 -22.67 -10.13 -9.85
CA ILE A 441 -21.24 -10.39 -9.69
C ILE A 441 -20.82 -10.12 -8.24
N ALA A 442 -21.22 -8.98 -7.67
CA ALA A 442 -20.95 -8.65 -6.28
C ALA A 442 -21.58 -9.68 -5.32
N HIS A 443 -22.80 -10.11 -5.57
CA HIS A 443 -23.48 -11.13 -4.76
C HIS A 443 -22.76 -12.49 -4.80
N ARG A 444 -22.27 -12.93 -5.96
CA ARG A 444 -21.46 -14.15 -6.09
C ARG A 444 -20.12 -14.01 -5.37
N LEU A 445 -19.45 -12.86 -5.50
CA LEU A 445 -18.19 -12.58 -4.80
C LEU A 445 -18.37 -12.50 -3.28
N ALA A 446 -19.47 -11.95 -2.79
CA ALA A 446 -19.77 -11.89 -1.36
C ALA A 446 -19.95 -13.29 -0.72
N ARG A 447 -20.38 -14.30 -1.50
CA ARG A 447 -20.44 -15.70 -1.04
C ARG A 447 -19.08 -16.38 -1.05
N LEU A 448 -18.20 -16.01 -1.98
CA LEU A 448 -16.84 -16.55 -2.06
C LEU A 448 -15.89 -15.90 -1.05
N LEU A 449 -16.13 -14.63 -0.74
CA LEU A 449 -15.36 -13.80 0.18
C LEU A 449 -16.32 -13.14 1.19
N PRO A 450 -16.77 -13.88 2.21
CA PRO A 450 -17.71 -13.34 3.20
C PRO A 450 -17.15 -12.14 3.97
N ASP A 451 -15.82 -12.09 4.14
CA ASP A 451 -15.14 -11.04 4.90
C ASP A 451 -14.74 -9.82 4.06
N ALA A 452 -15.09 -9.79 2.76
CA ALA A 452 -14.78 -8.66 1.89
C ALA A 452 -15.88 -7.58 1.94
N PRO A 453 -15.56 -6.32 2.27
CA PRO A 453 -16.55 -5.24 2.36
C PRO A 453 -16.98 -4.72 0.98
N ALA A 454 -16.09 -4.77 -0.02
CA ALA A 454 -16.34 -4.16 -1.33
C ALA A 454 -17.57 -4.74 -2.06
N PRO A 455 -17.82 -6.06 -2.08
CA PRO A 455 -19.04 -6.61 -2.65
C PRO A 455 -20.32 -6.08 -1.98
N ARG A 456 -20.34 -5.98 -0.63
CA ARG A 456 -21.47 -5.42 0.13
C ARG A 456 -21.70 -3.95 -0.25
N TYR A 457 -20.62 -3.16 -0.27
CA TYR A 457 -20.68 -1.76 -0.67
C TYR A 457 -21.22 -1.57 -2.09
N VAL A 458 -20.76 -2.38 -3.05
CA VAL A 458 -21.24 -2.30 -4.44
C VAL A 458 -22.71 -2.66 -4.55
N MET A 459 -23.17 -3.69 -3.83
CA MET A 459 -24.60 -4.04 -3.80
C MET A 459 -25.45 -2.88 -3.27
N ALA A 460 -25.00 -2.20 -2.21
CA ALA A 460 -25.67 -0.99 -1.70
C ALA A 460 -25.73 0.13 -2.76
N LYS A 461 -24.62 0.40 -3.44
CA LYS A 461 -24.56 1.42 -4.51
C LYS A 461 -25.49 1.11 -5.69
N GLN A 462 -25.69 -0.16 -6.04
CA GLN A 462 -26.63 -0.52 -7.10
C GLN A 462 -28.08 -0.18 -6.72
N MET A 463 -28.48 -0.48 -5.48
CA MET A 463 -29.81 -0.11 -4.99
C MET A 463 -30.00 1.40 -4.90
N GLU A 464 -28.98 2.11 -4.41
CA GLU A 464 -28.99 3.57 -4.41
C GLU A 464 -29.13 4.15 -5.83
N ASN A 465 -28.47 3.57 -6.83
CA ASN A 465 -28.57 4.06 -8.21
C ASN A 465 -30.00 3.95 -8.76
N VAL A 466 -30.75 2.91 -8.38
CA VAL A 466 -32.18 2.77 -8.73
C VAL A 466 -32.99 3.91 -8.10
N LEU A 467 -32.78 4.18 -6.81
CA LEU A 467 -33.48 5.28 -6.13
C LEU A 467 -33.07 6.66 -6.67
N ASN A 468 -31.80 6.85 -7.04
CA ASN A 468 -31.32 8.06 -7.69
C ASN A 468 -31.96 8.30 -9.07
N ALA A 469 -32.31 7.22 -9.79
CA ALA A 469 -32.97 7.29 -11.10
C ALA A 469 -34.48 7.58 -11.03
N GLY A 470 -34.99 7.92 -9.83
CA GLY A 470 -36.41 8.21 -9.60
C GLY A 470 -37.18 7.06 -8.95
N GLY A 471 -36.51 5.97 -8.60
CA GLY A 471 -37.14 4.76 -8.04
C GLY A 471 -37.73 3.86 -9.12
N THR A 472 -38.47 2.85 -8.67
CA THR A 472 -39.13 1.83 -9.48
C THR A 472 -40.55 2.23 -9.90
N GLY A 473 -41.07 3.32 -9.35
CA GLY A 473 -42.46 3.75 -9.50
C GLY A 473 -43.44 3.01 -8.58
N LYS A 474 -42.96 2.08 -7.74
CA LYS A 474 -43.76 1.35 -6.74
C LYS A 474 -43.20 1.62 -5.34
N ALA A 475 -44.00 2.26 -4.49
CA ALA A 475 -43.57 2.69 -3.15
C ALA A 475 -43.03 1.54 -2.28
N GLU A 476 -43.63 0.35 -2.37
CA GLU A 476 -43.17 -0.84 -1.64
C GLU A 476 -41.78 -1.30 -2.11
N MET A 477 -41.54 -1.36 -3.41
CA MET A 477 -40.24 -1.75 -3.97
C MET A 477 -39.15 -0.70 -3.67
N ASP A 478 -39.50 0.58 -3.68
CA ASP A 478 -38.56 1.65 -3.33
C ASP A 478 -38.18 1.62 -1.84
N ARG A 479 -39.13 1.25 -0.98
CA ARG A 479 -38.87 1.01 0.44
C ARG A 479 -37.98 -0.22 0.65
N GLU A 480 -38.26 -1.32 -0.02
CA GLU A 480 -37.44 -2.53 0.05
C GLU A 480 -36.01 -2.26 -0.46
N ALA A 481 -35.87 -1.52 -1.57
CA ALA A 481 -34.56 -1.11 -2.08
C ALA A 481 -33.80 -0.22 -1.08
N PHE A 482 -34.50 0.66 -0.36
CA PHE A 482 -33.91 1.49 0.69
C PHE A 482 -33.44 0.65 1.89
N GLU A 483 -34.25 -0.30 2.35
CA GLU A 483 -33.93 -1.20 3.45
C GLU A 483 -32.73 -2.10 3.08
N LEU A 484 -32.73 -2.73 1.90
CA LEU A 484 -31.63 -3.55 1.39
C LEU A 484 -30.33 -2.76 1.21
N ALA A 485 -30.41 -1.53 0.70
CA ALA A 485 -29.24 -0.67 0.57
C ALA A 485 -28.62 -0.36 1.94
N THR A 486 -29.46 -0.06 2.94
CA THR A 486 -29.04 0.22 4.32
C THR A 486 -28.33 -0.99 4.94
N GLU A 487 -28.91 -2.19 4.81
CA GLU A 487 -28.30 -3.44 5.30
C GLU A 487 -26.94 -3.72 4.66
N HIS A 488 -26.81 -3.47 3.36
CA HIS A 488 -25.56 -3.67 2.65
C HIS A 488 -24.48 -2.64 3.00
N TYR A 489 -24.87 -1.38 3.23
CA TYR A 489 -23.97 -0.36 3.75
C TYR A 489 -23.45 -0.73 5.14
N GLU A 490 -24.36 -1.10 6.04
CA GLU A 490 -24.02 -1.52 7.40
C GLU A 490 -23.09 -2.74 7.38
N ALA A 491 -23.39 -3.74 6.57
CA ALA A 491 -22.53 -4.92 6.41
C ALA A 491 -21.12 -4.56 5.91
N ALA A 492 -21.02 -3.63 4.95
CA ALA A 492 -19.72 -3.15 4.47
C ALA A 492 -18.93 -2.42 5.56
N ARG A 493 -19.59 -1.58 6.38
CA ARG A 493 -18.96 -0.91 7.52
C ARG A 493 -18.55 -1.87 8.61
N ARG A 494 -19.37 -2.87 8.96
CA ARG A 494 -19.00 -3.87 9.97
C ARG A 494 -17.74 -4.65 9.59
N LEU A 495 -17.56 -4.92 8.29
CA LEU A 495 -16.36 -5.57 7.75
C LEU A 495 -15.13 -4.64 7.65
N ALA A 496 -15.34 -3.31 7.69
CA ALA A 496 -14.29 -2.31 7.58
C ALA A 496 -14.65 -1.02 8.38
N PRO A 497 -14.70 -1.10 9.72
CA PRO A 497 -15.33 -0.07 10.57
C PRO A 497 -14.69 1.31 10.44
N CYS A 498 -13.37 1.37 10.25
CA CYS A 498 -12.64 2.63 10.10
C CYS A 498 -12.40 3.04 8.63
N HIS A 499 -13.13 2.46 7.68
CA HIS A 499 -13.10 2.90 6.29
C HIS A 499 -14.09 4.06 6.07
N VAL A 500 -13.68 5.27 6.46
CA VAL A 500 -14.55 6.46 6.57
C VAL A 500 -15.42 6.74 5.34
N SER A 501 -14.94 6.44 4.12
CA SER A 501 -15.70 6.68 2.90
C SER A 501 -16.97 5.82 2.80
N PHE A 502 -17.01 4.63 3.43
CA PHE A 502 -18.23 3.82 3.50
C PHE A 502 -19.28 4.49 4.38
N GLY A 503 -18.90 5.00 5.54
CA GLY A 503 -19.80 5.75 6.41
C GLY A 503 -20.25 7.08 5.79
N ILE A 504 -19.38 7.76 5.04
CA ILE A 504 -19.77 8.97 4.31
C ILE A 504 -20.80 8.66 3.20
N ALA A 505 -20.58 7.59 2.42
CA ALA A 505 -21.51 7.16 1.39
C ALA A 505 -22.87 6.76 1.97
N GLU A 506 -22.87 6.02 3.08
CA GLU A 506 -24.09 5.63 3.80
C GLU A 506 -24.82 6.85 4.38
N ALA A 507 -24.12 7.76 5.07
CA ALA A 507 -24.73 8.95 5.65
C ALA A 507 -25.35 9.87 4.58
N ASP A 508 -24.69 10.02 3.42
CA ASP A 508 -25.26 10.77 2.30
C ASP A 508 -26.46 10.06 1.67
N PHE A 509 -26.38 8.73 1.50
CA PHE A 509 -27.50 7.89 1.05
C PHE A 509 -28.73 8.04 1.94
N LEU A 510 -28.57 7.83 3.24
CA LEU A 510 -29.63 7.94 4.25
C LEU A 510 -30.28 9.33 4.22
N ARG A 511 -29.47 10.39 4.08
CA ARG A 511 -29.97 11.76 4.02
C ARG A 511 -30.80 12.03 2.75
N ARG A 512 -30.35 11.58 1.57
CA ARG A 512 -31.04 11.84 0.30
C ARG A 512 -32.32 11.04 0.14
N HIS A 513 -32.34 9.84 0.71
CA HIS A 513 -33.44 8.88 0.54
C HIS A 513 -34.27 8.68 1.79
N ALA A 514 -34.15 9.60 2.78
CA ALA A 514 -34.86 9.54 4.06
C ALA A 514 -36.39 9.35 3.94
N ARG A 515 -36.99 9.82 2.85
CA ARG A 515 -38.44 9.66 2.56
C ARG A 515 -38.90 8.21 2.42
N HIS A 516 -37.99 7.28 2.12
CA HIS A 516 -38.31 5.87 1.93
C HIS A 516 -38.22 5.06 3.24
N GLY A 517 -37.59 5.61 4.29
CA GLY A 517 -37.52 5.00 5.61
C GLY A 517 -38.62 5.48 6.56
N ALA A 518 -38.66 4.91 7.78
CA ALA A 518 -39.57 5.39 8.82
C ALA A 518 -39.20 6.83 9.25
N PRO A 519 -40.18 7.67 9.66
CA PRO A 519 -39.91 9.04 10.08
C PRO A 519 -38.79 9.14 11.12
N GLY A 520 -37.76 9.93 10.83
CA GLY A 520 -36.60 10.12 11.71
C GLY A 520 -35.63 8.94 11.84
N GLN A 521 -35.89 7.79 11.18
CA GLN A 521 -34.98 6.63 11.21
C GLN A 521 -33.66 6.94 10.48
N ALA A 522 -33.76 7.37 9.21
CA ALA A 522 -32.58 7.63 8.38
C ALA A 522 -31.67 8.72 8.98
N GLN A 523 -32.27 9.72 9.63
CA GLN A 523 -31.54 10.79 10.30
C GLN A 523 -30.77 10.30 11.53
N ARG A 524 -31.40 9.47 12.36
CA ARG A 524 -30.74 8.86 13.53
C ARG A 524 -29.57 7.97 13.11
N LEU A 525 -29.78 7.11 12.11
CA LEU A 525 -28.72 6.25 11.56
C LEU A 525 -27.58 7.07 10.96
N ALA A 526 -27.87 8.14 10.21
CA ALA A 526 -26.83 8.99 9.64
C ALA A 526 -25.95 9.65 10.74
N ILE A 527 -26.55 10.09 11.86
CA ILE A 527 -25.80 10.63 12.99
C ILE A 527 -24.91 9.56 13.64
N GLU A 528 -25.42 8.35 13.82
CA GLU A 528 -24.67 7.22 14.37
C GLU A 528 -23.46 6.88 13.48
N VAL A 529 -23.69 6.69 12.18
CA VAL A 529 -22.64 6.42 11.19
C VAL A 529 -21.56 7.51 11.19
N LEU A 530 -21.95 8.78 11.29
CA LEU A 530 -21.00 9.90 11.32
C LEU A 530 -20.20 9.95 12.64
N ARG A 531 -20.82 9.58 13.76
CA ARG A 531 -20.12 9.46 15.05
C ARG A 531 -19.12 8.31 15.02
N ASP A 532 -19.46 7.16 14.44
CA ASP A 532 -18.54 6.04 14.25
C ASP A 532 -17.33 6.44 13.40
N ASN A 533 -17.58 7.15 12.30
CA ASN A 533 -16.50 7.68 11.46
C ASN A 533 -15.55 8.60 12.24
N LEU A 534 -16.11 9.48 13.09
CA LEU A 534 -15.32 10.39 13.91
C LEU A 534 -14.61 9.70 15.08
N ALA A 535 -15.10 8.54 15.53
CA ALA A 535 -14.38 7.71 16.49
C ALA A 535 -13.09 7.15 15.87
N CYS A 536 -13.11 6.78 14.58
CA CYS A 536 -11.93 6.31 13.84
C CYS A 536 -11.03 7.46 13.33
N ASN A 537 -11.63 8.56 12.88
CA ASN A 537 -10.91 9.74 12.40
C ASN A 537 -11.54 11.03 12.98
N PRO A 538 -11.11 11.45 14.18
CA PRO A 538 -11.70 12.60 14.87
C PRO A 538 -11.62 13.92 14.13
N ARG A 539 -10.70 14.02 13.16
CA ARG A 539 -10.43 15.27 12.41
C ARG A 539 -10.98 15.22 10.99
N HIS A 540 -11.78 14.23 10.64
CA HIS A 540 -12.33 14.07 9.29
C HIS A 540 -13.31 15.19 8.95
N GLY A 541 -12.89 16.14 8.12
CA GLY A 541 -13.65 17.37 7.88
C GLY A 541 -15.03 17.14 7.27
N LEU A 542 -15.19 16.20 6.34
CA LEU A 542 -16.49 15.93 5.73
C LEU A 542 -17.47 15.30 6.74
N SER A 543 -16.99 14.42 7.63
CA SER A 543 -17.82 13.84 8.68
C SER A 543 -18.27 14.90 9.70
N LEU A 544 -17.37 15.80 10.09
CA LEU A 544 -17.67 16.93 10.97
C LEU A 544 -18.73 17.85 10.35
N TYR A 545 -18.58 18.19 9.06
CA TYR A 545 -19.55 19.01 8.33
C TYR A 545 -20.93 18.37 8.27
N LEU A 546 -21.00 17.09 7.85
CA LEU A 546 -22.28 16.40 7.73
C LEU A 546 -22.97 16.23 9.09
N LEU A 547 -22.22 15.95 10.15
CA LEU A 547 -22.77 15.80 11.50
C LEU A 547 -23.28 17.14 12.03
N ALA A 548 -22.51 18.23 11.86
CA ALA A 548 -22.94 19.57 12.27
C ALA A 548 -24.24 19.98 11.57
N ARG A 549 -24.36 19.67 10.28
CA ARG A 549 -25.58 19.93 9.51
C ARG A 549 -26.78 19.13 10.05
N GLN A 550 -26.58 17.87 10.42
CA GLN A 550 -27.65 17.05 11.01
C GLN A 550 -28.10 17.58 12.37
N LEU A 551 -27.18 18.02 13.22
CA LEU A 551 -27.49 18.62 14.52
C LEU A 551 -28.28 19.94 14.36
N ALA A 552 -27.85 20.81 13.45
CA ALA A 552 -28.56 22.06 13.16
C ALA A 552 -29.99 21.79 12.65
N GLN A 553 -30.19 20.77 11.81
CA GLN A 553 -31.52 20.36 11.34
C GLN A 553 -32.41 19.81 12.47
N GLN A 554 -31.84 19.35 13.58
CA GLN A 554 -32.57 18.93 14.79
C GLN A 554 -32.78 20.07 15.79
N GLY A 555 -32.34 21.30 15.46
CA GLY A 555 -32.41 22.45 16.35
C GLY A 555 -31.24 22.58 17.33
N ASP A 556 -30.26 21.68 17.30
CA ASP A 556 -29.03 21.77 18.10
C ASP A 556 -27.95 22.61 17.39
N GLU A 557 -28.22 23.90 17.24
CA GLU A 557 -27.27 24.82 16.63
C GLU A 557 -25.99 25.00 17.45
N ASN A 558 -26.08 24.91 18.78
CA ASN A 558 -24.93 25.06 19.67
C ASN A 558 -23.96 23.87 19.53
N GLY A 559 -24.49 22.65 19.46
CA GLY A 559 -23.71 21.45 19.16
C GLY A 559 -23.07 21.54 17.77
N ALA A 560 -23.82 21.99 16.76
CA ALA A 560 -23.31 22.22 15.41
C ALA A 560 -22.15 23.22 15.38
N ARG A 561 -22.29 24.39 16.02
CA ARG A 561 -21.22 25.40 16.12
C ARG A 561 -19.98 24.85 16.82
N THR A 562 -20.16 24.15 17.94
CA THR A 562 -19.05 23.56 18.70
C THR A 562 -18.25 22.59 17.84
N LEU A 563 -18.95 21.72 17.10
CA LEU A 563 -18.32 20.74 16.21
C LEU A 563 -17.57 21.41 15.05
N LEU A 564 -18.16 22.44 14.44
CA LEU A 564 -17.53 23.18 13.35
C LEU A 564 -16.29 23.94 13.81
N VAL A 565 -16.34 24.62 14.97
CA VAL A 565 -15.18 25.31 15.55
C VAL A 565 -14.05 24.32 15.87
N PHE A 566 -14.38 23.17 16.46
CA PHE A 566 -13.43 22.10 16.70
C PHE A 566 -12.78 21.64 15.38
N GLY A 567 -13.59 21.39 14.35
CA GLY A 567 -13.11 20.97 13.04
C GLY A 567 -12.22 22.01 12.38
N ILE A 568 -12.57 23.29 12.41
CA ILE A 568 -11.77 24.37 11.80
C ILE A 568 -10.38 24.44 12.42
N ARG A 569 -10.27 24.27 13.75
CA ARG A 569 -9.00 24.30 14.48
C ARG A 569 -8.13 23.07 14.21
N ASN A 570 -8.74 21.92 13.90
CA ASN A 570 -8.05 20.63 13.81
C ASN A 570 -7.98 20.03 12.39
N ALA A 571 -8.65 20.62 11.40
CA ALA A 571 -8.66 20.10 10.03
C ALA A 571 -7.25 20.10 9.43
N LEU A 572 -6.83 18.93 8.94
CA LEU A 572 -5.51 18.69 8.35
C LEU A 572 -5.37 19.34 6.97
N PHE A 573 -6.48 19.37 6.21
CA PHE A 573 -6.48 19.80 4.82
C PHE A 573 -7.26 21.11 4.64
N GLY A 574 -6.71 22.00 3.80
CA GLY A 574 -7.32 23.29 3.48
C GLY A 574 -8.76 23.18 2.95
N PRO A 575 -9.05 22.30 1.98
CA PRO A 575 -10.40 22.08 1.45
C PRO A 575 -11.45 21.76 2.53
N GLU A 576 -11.14 20.80 3.42
CA GLU A 576 -12.01 20.44 4.55
C GLU A 576 -12.28 21.64 5.46
N ARG A 577 -11.23 22.40 5.79
CA ARG A 577 -11.35 23.61 6.60
C ARG A 577 -12.27 24.65 5.96
N LEU A 578 -12.19 24.84 4.64
CA LEU A 578 -13.06 25.79 3.92
C LEU A 578 -14.54 25.41 4.03
N VAL A 579 -14.88 24.12 3.91
CA VAL A 579 -16.26 23.62 4.08
C VAL A 579 -16.77 23.93 5.47
N LEU A 580 -15.97 23.64 6.49
CA LEU A 580 -16.34 23.86 7.89
C LEU A 580 -16.52 25.36 8.19
N ILE A 581 -15.67 26.23 7.63
CA ILE A 581 -15.82 27.69 7.77
C ILE A 581 -17.12 28.16 7.10
N ALA A 582 -17.40 27.72 5.88
CA ALA A 582 -18.63 28.10 5.17
C ALA A 582 -19.88 27.69 5.97
N ALA A 583 -19.91 26.45 6.48
CA ALA A 583 -21.00 25.95 7.31
C ALA A 583 -21.17 26.77 8.61
N LEU A 584 -20.07 27.10 9.29
CA LEU A 584 -20.12 27.91 10.52
C LEU A 584 -20.67 29.31 10.24
N ARG A 585 -20.27 29.92 9.12
CA ARG A 585 -20.77 31.25 8.72
C ARG A 585 -22.26 31.25 8.40
N GLY A 586 -22.78 30.16 7.84
CA GLY A 586 -24.23 30.01 7.65
C GLY A 586 -25.01 30.06 8.97
N LEU A 587 -24.46 29.47 10.04
CA LEU A 587 -25.05 29.56 11.38
C LEU A 587 -24.84 30.95 12.02
N ASP A 588 -23.65 31.53 11.87
CA ASP A 588 -23.31 32.84 12.45
C ASP A 588 -24.11 34.00 11.84
N HIS A 589 -24.50 33.89 10.56
CA HIS A 589 -25.15 34.95 9.80
C HIS A 589 -26.51 34.48 9.21
N PRO A 590 -27.60 34.41 9.99
CA PRO A 590 -28.88 33.84 9.55
C PRO A 590 -29.46 34.48 8.29
N ALA A 591 -29.28 35.80 8.11
CA ALA A 591 -29.72 36.52 6.91
C ALA A 591 -28.99 36.10 5.63
N PHE A 592 -27.80 35.50 5.77
CA PHE A 592 -26.96 34.99 4.68
C PHE A 592 -26.80 33.46 4.73
N ALA A 593 -27.64 32.77 5.51
CA ALA A 593 -27.51 31.32 5.72
C ALA A 593 -27.56 30.54 4.40
N ALA A 594 -28.51 30.86 3.51
CA ALA A 594 -28.69 30.14 2.25
C ALA A 594 -27.46 30.21 1.30
N PRO A 595 -26.88 31.40 1.01
CA PRO A 595 -25.63 31.49 0.24
C PRO A 595 -24.46 30.69 0.85
N TYR A 596 -24.31 30.73 2.18
CA TYR A 596 -23.26 29.97 2.85
C TYR A 596 -23.50 28.45 2.79
N GLU A 597 -24.75 28.02 2.98
CA GLU A 597 -25.13 26.61 2.89
C GLU A 597 -24.94 26.05 1.49
N GLN A 598 -25.29 26.84 0.46
CA GLN A 598 -25.01 26.49 -0.94
C GLN A 598 -23.51 26.28 -1.16
N LEU A 599 -22.70 27.24 -0.72
CA LEU A 599 -21.24 27.18 -0.87
C LEU A 599 -20.64 25.97 -0.14
N ALA A 600 -21.08 25.70 1.09
CA ALA A 600 -20.65 24.55 1.88
C ALA A 600 -21.07 23.23 1.21
N THR A 601 -22.28 23.17 0.63
CA THR A 601 -22.80 21.99 -0.06
C THR A 601 -22.00 21.69 -1.33
N GLU A 602 -21.71 22.69 -2.17
CA GLU A 602 -20.92 22.50 -3.39
C GLU A 602 -19.49 22.01 -3.08
N MET A 603 -18.85 22.61 -2.08
CA MET A 603 -17.53 22.16 -1.64
C MET A 603 -17.57 20.77 -0.99
N GLY A 604 -18.60 20.47 -0.18
CA GLY A 604 -18.80 19.16 0.44
C GLY A 604 -19.02 18.05 -0.60
N GLN A 605 -19.79 18.31 -1.66
CA GLN A 605 -19.95 17.37 -2.79
C GLN A 605 -18.63 17.14 -3.52
N ARG A 606 -17.80 18.18 -3.67
CA ARG A 606 -16.47 18.06 -4.26
C ARG A 606 -15.55 17.18 -3.40
N LEU A 607 -15.55 17.35 -2.08
CA LEU A 607 -14.82 16.47 -1.15
C LEU A 607 -15.32 15.03 -1.24
N PHE A 608 -16.64 14.82 -1.19
CA PHE A 608 -17.27 13.51 -1.33
C PHE A 608 -16.83 12.80 -2.62
N TYR A 609 -16.74 13.54 -3.73
CA TYR A 609 -16.25 12.98 -5.00
C TYR A 609 -14.80 12.49 -4.87
N TYR A 610 -13.90 13.27 -4.27
CA TYR A 610 -12.50 12.88 -4.09
C TYR A 610 -12.30 11.73 -3.10
N GLU A 611 -13.12 11.66 -2.05
CA GLU A 611 -13.11 10.52 -1.11
C GLU A 611 -13.48 9.21 -1.81
N ASN A 612 -14.46 9.25 -2.71
CA ASN A 612 -14.89 8.09 -3.49
C ASN A 612 -14.06 7.83 -4.75
N ASN A 613 -13.23 8.80 -5.15
CA ASN A 613 -12.38 8.73 -6.35
C ASN A 613 -10.95 9.20 -6.01
N PRO A 614 -10.20 8.45 -5.18
CA PRO A 614 -8.90 8.89 -4.68
C PRO A 614 -7.82 9.05 -5.76
N THR A 615 -8.05 8.51 -6.97
CA THR A 615 -7.16 8.67 -8.13
C THR A 615 -7.46 9.94 -8.94
N ALA A 616 -8.60 10.60 -8.69
CA ALA A 616 -8.95 11.84 -9.37
C ALA A 616 -8.01 12.96 -8.90
N ARG A 617 -7.37 13.63 -9.86
CA ARG A 617 -6.56 14.83 -9.59
C ARG A 617 -7.44 16.07 -9.72
N GLU A 618 -7.34 17.00 -8.78
CA GLU A 618 -7.91 18.33 -8.92
C GLU A 618 -7.08 19.11 -9.95
N LYS A 619 -7.69 19.38 -11.11
CA LYS A 619 -7.07 20.09 -12.24
C LYS A 619 -7.65 21.49 -12.42
N THR A 620 -8.53 21.92 -11.51
CA THR A 620 -9.26 23.18 -11.62
C THR A 620 -8.92 24.10 -10.45
N ASP A 621 -9.07 25.41 -10.65
CA ASP A 621 -8.93 26.42 -9.60
C ASP A 621 -10.14 26.44 -8.63
N PHE A 622 -10.91 25.35 -8.56
CA PHE A 622 -12.15 25.26 -7.79
C PHE A 622 -11.98 25.75 -6.35
N TRP A 623 -10.99 25.24 -5.62
CA TRP A 623 -10.78 25.60 -4.21
C TRP A 623 -10.38 27.07 -4.03
N GLN A 624 -9.55 27.61 -4.91
CA GLN A 624 -9.18 29.02 -4.87
C GLN A 624 -10.39 29.91 -5.17
N GLU A 625 -11.22 29.52 -6.14
CA GLU A 625 -12.44 30.25 -6.47
C GLU A 625 -13.45 30.21 -5.32
N LYS A 626 -13.67 29.05 -4.70
CA LYS A 626 -14.56 28.92 -3.54
C LYS A 626 -14.05 29.68 -2.33
N GLN A 627 -12.74 29.75 -2.12
CA GLN A 627 -12.14 30.61 -1.09
C GLN A 627 -12.40 32.10 -1.36
N ARG A 628 -12.30 32.56 -2.62
CA ARG A 628 -12.64 33.95 -2.99
C ARG A 628 -14.13 34.25 -2.79
N GLN A 629 -15.01 33.32 -3.18
CA GLN A 629 -16.46 33.44 -2.98
C GLN A 629 -16.81 33.51 -1.49
N LEU A 630 -16.20 32.67 -0.65
CA LEU A 630 -16.37 32.71 0.80
C LEU A 630 -15.97 34.07 1.40
N ALA A 631 -14.86 34.64 0.93
CA ALA A 631 -14.38 35.95 1.38
C ALA A 631 -15.33 37.09 0.97
N ARG A 632 -15.87 37.05 -0.26
CA ARG A 632 -16.85 38.04 -0.75
C ARG A 632 -18.15 37.99 0.06
N LEU A 633 -18.72 36.80 0.23
CA LEU A 633 -19.93 36.60 1.05
C LEU A 633 -19.74 37.11 2.48
N ARG A 634 -18.56 36.89 3.07
CA ARG A 634 -18.23 37.44 4.40
C ARG A 634 -18.23 38.96 4.43
N ALA A 635 -17.66 39.61 3.41
CA ALA A 635 -17.66 41.07 3.35
C ALA A 635 -19.10 41.62 3.21
N GLU A 636 -19.94 40.97 2.40
CA GLU A 636 -21.35 41.36 2.19
C GLU A 636 -22.20 41.18 3.45
N ALA A 637 -22.03 40.06 4.15
CA ALA A 637 -22.73 39.79 5.41
C ALA A 637 -22.39 40.85 6.47
N LEU A 638 -21.10 41.11 6.69
CA LEU A 638 -20.64 42.12 7.65
C LEU A 638 -21.11 43.54 7.28
N ALA A 639 -21.09 43.90 5.99
CA ALA A 639 -21.56 45.19 5.53
C ALA A 639 -23.07 45.38 5.76
N THR A 640 -23.86 44.32 5.58
CA THR A 640 -25.30 44.33 5.79
C THR A 640 -25.65 44.42 7.27
N GLU A 641 -24.99 43.64 8.12
CA GLU A 641 -25.15 43.71 9.57
C GLU A 641 -24.76 45.07 10.12
N ALA A 642 -23.67 45.68 9.63
CA ALA A 642 -23.26 47.02 10.00
C ALA A 642 -24.27 48.11 9.56
N ARG A 643 -25.00 47.90 8.45
CA ARG A 643 -26.08 48.80 8.02
C ARG A 643 -27.32 48.66 8.90
N LEU A 644 -27.66 47.44 9.32
CA LEU A 644 -28.79 47.15 10.21
C LEU A 644 -28.53 47.59 11.67
N ALA A 645 -27.27 47.59 12.11
CA ALA A 645 -26.87 48.03 13.44
C ALA A 645 -26.78 49.57 13.60
N LYS A 646 -26.86 50.35 12.50
CA LYS A 646 -26.93 51.81 12.59
C LYS A 646 -28.36 52.23 13.02
N PRO A 647 -28.52 53.04 14.08
CA PRO A 647 -29.85 53.51 14.49
C PRO A 647 -30.47 54.35 13.36
N PRO A 648 -31.81 54.31 13.19
CA PRO A 648 -32.48 55.09 12.15
C PRO A 648 -32.16 56.58 12.34
N ALA A 649 -31.81 57.25 11.25
CA ALA A 649 -31.40 58.66 11.21
C ALA A 649 -32.53 59.66 11.55
N SER A 650 -33.60 59.23 12.22
CA SER A 650 -34.79 60.04 12.52
C SER A 650 -35.08 60.23 14.02
N ALA A 651 -34.13 59.92 14.91
CA ALA A 651 -34.30 60.16 16.36
C ALA A 651 -33.19 61.07 16.92
N ALA A 652 -33.08 62.29 16.38
CA ALA A 652 -32.38 63.39 17.05
C ALA A 652 -32.92 64.73 16.54
N ARG A 653 -34.03 65.18 17.12
CA ARG A 653 -34.37 66.59 17.43
C ARG A 653 -35.61 66.59 18.34
N PRO A 654 -35.47 67.09 19.56
CA PRO A 654 -36.25 68.26 19.96
C PRO A 654 -35.42 69.53 19.79
#